data_AF-Q46YA5-F1
#
_entry.id   AF-Q46YA5-F1
#
_cell.length_a   1.000
_cell.length_b   1.000
_cell.length_c   1.000
_cell.angle_alpha   90.00
_cell.angle_beta   90.00
_cell.angle_gamma   90.00
#
_symmetry.space_group_name_H-M   'P 1'
#
loop_
_entity.id
_entity.type
_entity.pdbx_description
1 polymer ?
#
loop_
_entity_poly.entity_id
_entity_poly.type
_entity_poly.pdbx_seq_one_letter_code
_entity_poly.pdbx_strand_id
1 'polypeptide(L)'
;MTDALAPRMTAATPAMTDSRPPFAQCLAAHVLRPPGLRWAGGQPLVARLLEANRDAAAGMPGVRAVVIRNNFAAAVADSAEQAAQGIAALQARWAAPPAAENSPVRRETLAQRGNASAALEQSHARQAQHYQWPLAGMQATTATCTAIADWRDGALRVWLPSTRPGGLRAELAALLGITEQQITLVCWQDADDTADAGLLAHHAAADAALLAHATGACVRRTITADDVGLADAMLHWQIDSARGGANIDAYAATLGGTIAPSVPLALWLTRTAAPVADVAADTEAADHVLPPYRIPNIDIGAAGPYAAGASLADARAQVFARESHLDEIAASASTDPVALRLGHLDDARGAALVREVADRAGWVPSAPGARTSRGGNVRRGRGFAYAQTAESDTAQSWSAWVAEVEVDGNTGELAVTRVTVGHDSEAAVPARSTPVSPALEAMVAQTARQLTAQSPDFDAWPAELPETSDSALPAVTGINVPEIRVAGTLAMGNTLAAGPAATLPAAAAVANAIYDATGVRLREPPFSADRIRRALDAQQPEKRRSKRGWFAAAAAAAAGLCATVLPWRAPIAPVTPQEPGFYSAATLERGRLVAAAGDCAVCHTAPGGVKNAGGLALETPFGTVYSTNITPDVETGIGNWSFAAFERAMREGIHRDGRRLYPAFPYTAFAKISDADMQSLYAYLMSSEPVKADVPRTELAFPFNIRPLLAGWNLLFHRNEQFQPDAARSAQWNRGAYLAEGLGHCSACHSPRNPLGGEKGGRHYLTGGTAEGWEAPALTALSRAPVPWTEDALFTYLRGGYAVHHGAAAGPMAPVVEELALLPESDVRAIAHYVASFSAPPPAPAEITAQAMQYERRSAEAATTLGGPAARLYQSACAVCHQSDQGMRQFGVKPSLALNTNLHSDRPDNVIQVLLQGMPAPPNSTLGAMPSYSDSLDDQQIVALTQYLRARFAPDKPAWQDVEATVARLRAAPAH
;
A
#
# COMPACT_ATOMS: atom_id res chain seq x y z
N MET A 1 -45.23 -23.75 -26.52
CA MET A 1 -43.99 -22.97 -26.27
C MET A 1 -44.32 -22.07 -25.11
N THR A 2 -43.46 -22.09 -24.07
CA THR A 2 -43.65 -21.74 -22.64
C THR A 2 -44.12 -22.91 -21.77
N ASP A 3 -43.24 -23.37 -20.87
CA ASP A 3 -43.51 -23.85 -19.49
C ASP A 3 -42.17 -24.33 -18.90
N ALA A 4 -41.63 -23.70 -17.85
CA ALA A 4 -42.04 -23.75 -16.43
C ALA A 4 -41.34 -24.89 -15.67
N LEU A 5 -40.81 -24.50 -14.50
CA LEU A 5 -39.90 -25.22 -13.61
C LEU A 5 -40.54 -26.37 -12.82
N ALA A 6 -39.74 -27.44 -12.65
CA ALA A 6 -39.67 -28.43 -11.55
C ALA A 6 -40.84 -29.42 -11.34
N PRO A 7 -40.67 -30.56 -10.61
CA PRO A 7 -39.48 -31.13 -9.95
C PRO A 7 -39.22 -32.63 -10.29
N ARG A 8 -38.04 -33.17 -9.96
CA ARG A 8 -37.87 -34.62 -9.74
C ARG A 8 -37.09 -34.89 -8.46
N MET A 9 -37.80 -35.43 -7.48
CA MET A 9 -37.26 -36.02 -6.26
C MET A 9 -36.83 -37.48 -6.50
N THR A 10 -35.64 -37.77 -5.96
CA THR A 10 -35.22 -38.98 -5.23
C THR A 10 -35.15 -40.33 -5.94
N ALA A 11 -33.93 -40.83 -6.07
CA ALA A 11 -33.59 -42.19 -5.66
C ALA A 11 -32.35 -42.12 -4.76
N ALA A 12 -32.51 -42.54 -3.51
CA ALA A 12 -31.51 -42.47 -2.46
C ALA A 12 -30.42 -43.53 -2.62
N THR A 13 -29.17 -43.08 -2.50
CA THR A 13 -27.97 -43.89 -2.22
C THR A 13 -27.45 -43.40 -0.86
N PRO A 14 -26.94 -44.26 0.05
CA PRO A 14 -26.73 -43.89 1.44
C PRO A 14 -25.68 -42.79 1.59
N ALA A 15 -25.95 -41.87 2.51
CA ALA A 15 -25.28 -40.60 2.75
C ALA A 15 -23.74 -40.66 2.73
N MET A 16 -23.12 -39.99 1.74
CA MET A 16 -21.90 -39.23 1.98
C MET A 16 -22.34 -37.94 2.68
N THR A 17 -22.08 -37.88 3.99
CA THR A 17 -22.33 -36.72 4.84
C THR A 17 -21.76 -35.43 4.25
N ASP A 18 -22.55 -34.37 4.30
CA ASP A 18 -22.28 -33.02 3.81
C ASP A 18 -20.86 -32.53 4.17
N SER A 19 -20.02 -32.32 3.15
CA SER A 19 -18.61 -31.92 3.28
C SER A 19 -18.41 -30.40 3.36
N ARG A 20 -19.49 -29.61 3.28
CA ARG A 20 -19.44 -28.14 3.30
C ARG A 20 -19.49 -27.58 4.74
N PRO A 21 -18.71 -26.53 5.05
CA PRO A 21 -18.77 -25.90 6.36
C PRO A 21 -20.09 -25.13 6.57
N PRO A 22 -20.58 -25.01 7.81
CA PRO A 22 -21.83 -24.32 8.14
C PRO A 22 -21.64 -22.78 8.17
N PHE A 23 -21.17 -22.20 7.08
CA PHE A 23 -20.66 -20.81 6.99
C PHE A 23 -21.62 -19.76 7.58
N ALA A 24 -22.92 -19.86 7.31
CA ALA A 24 -23.94 -18.92 7.78
C ALA A 24 -24.21 -18.96 9.30
N GLN A 25 -23.70 -19.97 10.01
CA GLN A 25 -23.92 -20.18 11.44
C GLN A 25 -22.65 -19.91 12.27
N CYS A 26 -21.55 -19.51 11.64
CA CYS A 26 -20.27 -19.34 12.31
C CYS A 26 -20.04 -17.88 12.70
N LEU A 27 -19.59 -17.68 13.93
CA LEU A 27 -19.17 -16.38 14.44
C LEU A 27 -17.84 -15.97 13.79
N ALA A 28 -17.63 -14.67 13.64
CA ALA A 28 -16.35 -14.14 13.19
C ALA A 28 -15.42 -13.90 14.38
N ALA A 29 -14.13 -14.15 14.17
CA ALA A 29 -13.10 -13.94 15.18
C ALA A 29 -12.01 -12.98 14.70
N HIS A 30 -11.55 -12.12 15.62
CA HIS A 30 -10.36 -11.30 15.44
C HIS A 30 -9.39 -11.59 16.59
N VAL A 31 -8.13 -11.89 16.26
CA VAL A 31 -7.08 -12.19 17.24
C VAL A 31 -6.13 -11.01 17.30
N LEU A 32 -5.89 -10.47 18.50
CA LEU A 32 -4.90 -9.43 18.73
C LEU A 32 -3.51 -10.03 18.66
N ARG A 33 -2.73 -9.65 17.65
CA ARG A 33 -1.36 -10.12 17.47
C ARG A 33 -0.37 -9.31 18.33
N PRO A 34 0.65 -9.95 18.94
CA PRO A 34 1.68 -9.22 19.67
C PRO A 34 2.45 -8.25 18.78
N PRO A 35 2.76 -7.02 19.23
CA PRO A 35 3.51 -6.06 18.44
C PRO A 35 4.95 -6.54 18.19
N GLY A 36 5.43 -6.33 16.96
CA GLY A 36 6.80 -6.70 16.55
C GLY A 36 7.02 -8.21 16.40
N LEU A 37 5.95 -9.00 16.26
CA LEU A 37 6.02 -10.44 16.01
C LEU A 37 6.86 -10.74 14.77
N ARG A 38 7.87 -11.60 14.94
CA ARG A 38 8.73 -12.12 13.86
C ARG A 38 9.32 -13.47 14.26
N TRP A 39 9.86 -14.19 13.29
CA TRP A 39 10.48 -15.51 13.53
C TRP A 39 12.00 -15.42 13.48
N ALA A 40 12.67 -16.12 14.40
CA ALA A 40 14.12 -16.28 14.43
C ALA A 40 14.48 -17.71 14.82
N GLY A 41 15.24 -18.42 13.99
CA GLY A 41 15.65 -19.81 14.26
C GLY A 41 14.49 -20.78 14.48
N GLY A 42 13.37 -20.58 13.80
CA GLY A 42 12.15 -21.39 13.96
C GLY A 42 11.30 -21.06 15.18
N GLN A 43 11.68 -20.06 15.99
CA GLN A 43 10.90 -19.63 17.16
C GLN A 43 10.33 -18.21 16.97
N PRO A 44 9.11 -17.94 17.47
CA PRO A 44 8.52 -16.62 17.36
C PRO A 44 9.02 -15.71 18.48
N LEU A 45 9.54 -14.54 18.11
CA LEU A 45 9.90 -13.47 19.03
C LEU A 45 8.62 -12.69 19.37
N VAL A 46 7.98 -13.08 20.48
CA VAL A 46 6.71 -12.53 20.92
C VAL A 46 6.87 -11.51 22.04
N ALA A 47 6.21 -10.37 21.90
CA ALA A 47 5.98 -9.47 23.01
C ALA A 47 5.12 -10.15 24.09
N ARG A 48 5.38 -9.85 25.37
CA ARG A 48 4.62 -10.42 26.49
C ARG A 48 3.44 -9.53 26.85
N LEU A 49 2.24 -10.09 26.87
CA LEU A 49 1.04 -9.36 27.31
C LEU A 49 1.15 -9.06 28.81
N LEU A 50 0.99 -7.78 29.17
CA LEU A 50 1.03 -7.31 30.56
C LEU A 50 -0.37 -7.12 31.12
N GLU A 51 -1.21 -6.37 30.39
CA GLU A 51 -2.55 -5.98 30.80
C GLU A 51 -3.48 -5.96 29.57
N ALA A 52 -4.75 -6.29 29.77
CA ALA A 52 -5.81 -6.15 28.75
C ALA A 52 -7.16 -5.97 29.44
N ASN A 53 -7.97 -5.03 28.97
CA ASN A 53 -9.29 -4.70 29.48
C ASN A 53 -10.37 -5.63 28.88
N ARG A 54 -10.53 -6.80 29.51
CA ARG A 54 -11.48 -7.82 29.07
C ARG A 54 -12.94 -7.32 29.10
N ASP A 55 -13.31 -6.58 30.14
CA ASP A 55 -14.70 -6.17 30.36
C ASP A 55 -15.15 -5.12 29.35
N ALA A 56 -14.26 -4.19 28.97
CA ALA A 56 -14.54 -3.22 27.91
C ALA A 56 -14.80 -3.92 26.57
N ALA A 57 -13.95 -4.88 26.21
CA ALA A 57 -14.11 -5.67 24.99
C ALA A 57 -15.39 -6.52 24.99
N ALA A 58 -15.73 -7.15 26.13
CA ALA A 58 -16.94 -7.95 26.27
C ALA A 58 -18.22 -7.11 26.26
N GLY A 59 -18.14 -5.83 26.64
CA GLY A 59 -19.25 -4.88 26.60
C GLY A 59 -19.55 -4.30 25.20
N MET A 60 -18.73 -4.59 24.19
CA MET A 60 -18.93 -4.08 22.83
C MET A 60 -20.13 -4.75 22.13
N PRO A 61 -20.95 -3.99 21.38
CA PRO A 61 -22.09 -4.56 20.65
C PRO A 61 -21.69 -5.68 19.69
N GLY A 62 -22.41 -6.81 19.76
CA GLY A 62 -22.19 -7.96 18.88
C GLY A 62 -21.04 -8.88 19.30
N VAL A 63 -20.21 -8.49 20.28
CA VAL A 63 -19.17 -9.37 20.85
C VAL A 63 -19.84 -10.44 21.70
N ARG A 64 -19.58 -11.71 21.34
CA ARG A 64 -20.09 -12.90 22.02
C ARG A 64 -19.14 -13.44 23.07
N ALA A 65 -17.84 -13.30 22.84
CA ALA A 65 -16.83 -13.76 23.79
C ALA A 65 -15.50 -13.03 23.62
N VAL A 66 -14.77 -12.94 24.72
CA VAL A 66 -13.38 -12.47 24.76
C VAL A 66 -12.52 -13.54 25.42
N VAL A 67 -11.51 -14.01 24.70
CA VAL A 67 -10.63 -15.10 25.09
C VAL A 67 -9.22 -14.54 25.31
N ILE A 68 -8.70 -14.66 26.53
CA ILE A 68 -7.32 -14.28 26.87
C ILE A 68 -6.66 -15.46 27.56
N ARG A 69 -5.55 -15.96 26.98
CA ARG A 69 -4.73 -17.06 27.50
C ARG A 69 -3.25 -16.74 27.28
N ASN A 70 -2.54 -16.39 28.35
CA ASN A 70 -1.15 -15.93 28.26
C ASN A 70 -1.00 -14.75 27.28
N ASN A 71 -0.27 -14.91 26.18
CA ASN A 71 -0.08 -13.87 25.16
C ASN A 71 -1.13 -13.93 24.04
N PHE A 72 -2.03 -14.91 24.06
CA PHE A 72 -3.14 -15.01 23.11
C PHE A 72 -4.32 -14.19 23.62
N ALA A 73 -4.79 -13.22 22.81
CA ALA A 73 -5.98 -12.44 23.11
C ALA A 73 -6.86 -12.32 21.85
N ALA A 74 -8.17 -12.54 21.98
CA ALA A 74 -9.09 -12.59 20.86
C ALA A 74 -10.51 -12.16 21.26
N ALA A 75 -11.27 -11.62 20.29
CA ALA A 75 -12.69 -11.35 20.41
C ALA A 75 -13.45 -12.13 19.32
N VAL A 76 -14.60 -12.68 19.71
CA VAL A 76 -15.50 -13.43 18.84
C VAL A 76 -16.84 -12.70 18.82
N ALA A 77 -17.38 -12.42 17.64
CA ALA A 77 -18.57 -11.60 17.44
C ALA A 77 -19.45 -12.10 16.29
N ASP A 78 -20.63 -11.50 16.13
CA ASP A 78 -21.56 -11.84 15.04
C ASP A 78 -21.03 -11.42 13.65
N SER A 79 -20.14 -10.40 13.59
CA SER A 79 -19.46 -9.96 12.36
C SER A 79 -17.96 -9.72 12.57
N ALA A 80 -17.19 -9.67 11.49
CA ALA A 80 -15.74 -9.46 11.55
C ALA A 80 -15.40 -8.05 12.05
N GLU A 81 -16.19 -7.04 11.65
CA GLU A 81 -16.06 -5.65 12.06
C GLU A 81 -16.30 -5.51 13.57
N GLN A 82 -17.33 -6.18 14.09
CA GLN A 82 -17.62 -6.20 15.53
C GLN A 82 -16.52 -6.89 16.33
N ALA A 83 -15.95 -7.98 15.81
CA ALA A 83 -14.81 -8.65 16.43
C ALA A 83 -13.58 -7.72 16.48
N ALA A 84 -13.30 -6.99 15.40
CA ALA A 84 -12.21 -6.00 15.36
C ALA A 84 -12.42 -4.84 16.34
N GLN A 85 -13.65 -4.33 16.45
CA GLN A 85 -14.02 -3.31 17.45
C GLN A 85 -13.83 -3.82 18.89
N GLY A 86 -14.22 -5.07 19.16
CA GLY A 86 -13.97 -5.74 20.44
C GLY A 86 -12.48 -5.81 20.79
N ILE A 87 -11.63 -6.11 19.79
CA ILE A 87 -10.18 -6.11 19.96
C ILE A 87 -9.62 -4.71 20.23
N ALA A 88 -10.07 -3.69 19.52
CA ALA A 88 -9.64 -2.31 19.78
C ALA A 88 -9.97 -1.88 21.23
N ALA A 89 -11.11 -2.34 21.77
CA ALA A 89 -11.53 -2.06 23.14
C ALA A 89 -10.69 -2.80 24.23
N LEU A 90 -9.89 -3.81 23.87
CA LEU A 90 -9.02 -4.51 24.83
C LEU A 90 -7.93 -3.61 25.42
N GLN A 91 -7.50 -2.56 24.71
CA GLN A 91 -6.44 -1.64 25.17
C GLN A 91 -5.21 -2.38 25.76
N ALA A 92 -4.71 -3.37 25.03
CA ALA A 92 -3.66 -4.25 25.54
C ALA A 92 -2.31 -3.52 25.70
N ARG A 93 -1.63 -3.79 26.82
CA ARG A 93 -0.27 -3.31 27.09
C ARG A 93 0.72 -4.45 27.00
N TRP A 94 1.83 -4.20 26.31
CA TRP A 94 2.84 -5.20 25.99
C TRP A 94 4.21 -4.82 26.56
N ALA A 95 4.99 -5.82 26.97
CA ALA A 95 6.43 -5.68 27.15
C ALA A 95 7.15 -5.95 25.83
N ALA A 96 8.28 -5.29 25.61
CA ALA A 96 9.10 -5.48 24.41
C ALA A 96 9.49 -6.96 24.22
N PRO A 97 9.56 -7.44 22.96
CA PRO A 97 10.01 -8.80 22.67
C PRO A 97 11.50 -8.97 23.06
N PRO A 98 11.93 -10.19 23.42
CA PRO A 98 13.33 -10.47 23.69
C PRO A 98 14.20 -10.24 22.44
N ALA A 99 15.47 -9.89 22.66
CA ALA A 99 16.44 -9.79 21.57
C ALA A 99 16.72 -11.18 20.99
N ALA A 100 16.95 -11.25 19.68
CA ALA A 100 17.35 -12.48 19.02
C ALA A 100 18.76 -12.88 19.47
N GLU A 101 18.97 -14.15 19.84
CA GLU A 101 20.30 -14.69 20.10
C GLU A 101 21.00 -15.01 18.77
N ASN A 102 22.13 -14.37 18.50
CA ASN A 102 22.92 -14.57 17.28
C ASN A 102 23.85 -15.79 17.38
N SER A 103 23.28 -16.96 17.65
CA SER A 103 24.06 -18.21 17.65
C SER A 103 24.35 -18.65 16.22
N PRO A 104 25.57 -19.12 15.90
CA PRO A 104 25.90 -19.62 14.57
C PRO A 104 25.04 -20.84 14.25
N VAL A 105 24.26 -20.74 13.17
CA VAL A 105 23.36 -21.81 12.72
C VAL A 105 24.18 -22.89 12.01
N ARG A 106 24.04 -24.15 12.43
CA ARG A 106 24.74 -25.29 11.83
C ARG A 106 24.18 -25.58 10.43
N ARG A 107 25.07 -25.79 9.44
CA ARG A 107 24.70 -26.28 8.10
C ARG A 107 24.40 -27.78 8.15
N GLU A 108 23.28 -28.17 7.59
CA GLU A 108 22.88 -29.56 7.31
C GLU A 108 23.00 -29.84 5.81
N THR A 109 23.55 -31.00 5.45
CA THR A 109 23.65 -31.44 4.05
C THR A 109 22.38 -32.15 3.65
N LEU A 110 21.69 -31.64 2.63
CA LEU A 110 20.45 -32.20 2.10
C LEU A 110 20.69 -33.20 0.96
N ALA A 111 21.62 -32.89 0.06
CA ALA A 111 21.98 -33.76 -1.04
C ALA A 111 23.43 -33.52 -1.47
N GLN A 112 24.17 -34.59 -1.79
CA GLN A 112 25.57 -34.49 -2.21
C GLN A 112 25.90 -35.51 -3.31
N ARG A 113 26.66 -35.08 -4.32
CA ARG A 113 27.18 -35.93 -5.41
C ARG A 113 28.60 -35.47 -5.75
N GLY A 114 29.57 -36.37 -5.82
CA GLY A 114 30.96 -35.98 -6.09
C GLY A 114 31.54 -35.07 -4.99
N ASN A 115 32.52 -34.23 -5.34
CA ASN A 115 33.20 -33.32 -4.40
C ASN A 115 33.15 -31.87 -4.91
N ALA A 116 32.04 -31.19 -4.61
CA ALA A 116 31.81 -29.81 -5.05
C ALA A 116 32.86 -28.84 -4.49
N SER A 117 33.24 -28.98 -3.22
CA SER A 117 34.23 -28.09 -2.58
C SER A 117 35.59 -28.13 -3.29
N ALA A 118 36.11 -29.33 -3.57
CA ALA A 118 37.38 -29.47 -4.28
C ALA A 118 37.32 -28.92 -5.72
N ALA A 119 36.22 -29.18 -6.43
CA ALA A 119 36.03 -28.67 -7.80
C ALA A 119 35.87 -27.14 -7.85
N LEU A 120 35.22 -26.53 -6.85
CA LEU A 120 35.11 -25.08 -6.70
C LEU A 120 36.46 -24.42 -6.39
N GLU A 121 37.27 -25.02 -5.51
CA GLU A 121 38.60 -24.52 -5.16
C GLU A 121 39.59 -24.57 -6.33
N GLN A 122 39.46 -25.57 -7.21
CA GLN A 122 40.37 -25.79 -8.34
C GLN A 122 39.99 -24.97 -9.59
N SER A 123 38.79 -24.39 -9.64
CA SER A 123 38.31 -23.68 -10.83
C SER A 123 38.69 -22.20 -10.83
N HIS A 124 39.15 -21.71 -11.98
CA HIS A 124 39.38 -20.29 -12.23
C HIS A 124 38.13 -19.53 -12.70
N ALA A 125 37.04 -20.24 -12.98
CA ALA A 125 35.78 -19.69 -13.48
C ALA A 125 34.65 -19.90 -12.46
N ARG A 126 34.90 -19.53 -11.21
CA ARG A 126 33.96 -19.64 -10.10
C ARG A 126 32.98 -18.45 -10.06
N GLN A 127 31.72 -18.70 -9.74
CA GLN A 127 30.69 -17.68 -9.55
C GLN A 127 29.88 -17.95 -8.29
N ALA A 128 29.82 -16.96 -7.40
CA ALA A 128 29.01 -16.99 -6.18
C ALA A 128 27.94 -15.91 -6.25
N GLN A 129 26.67 -16.27 -6.03
CA GLN A 129 25.54 -15.34 -6.05
C GLN A 129 24.56 -15.61 -4.91
N HIS A 130 23.88 -14.55 -4.49
CA HIS A 130 22.82 -14.59 -3.48
C HIS A 130 21.47 -14.24 -4.11
N TYR A 131 20.47 -15.09 -3.88
CA TYR A 131 19.09 -14.91 -4.31
C TYR A 131 18.16 -14.87 -3.10
N GLN A 132 17.13 -14.05 -3.18
CA GLN A 132 16.15 -13.88 -2.11
C GLN A 132 14.74 -14.11 -2.64
N TRP A 133 13.88 -14.68 -1.80
CA TRP A 133 12.48 -14.95 -2.13
C TRP A 133 11.59 -14.66 -0.92
N PRO A 134 10.50 -13.88 -1.07
CA PRO A 134 9.55 -13.65 0.02
C PRO A 134 8.77 -14.92 0.34
N LEU A 135 8.91 -15.41 1.58
CA LEU A 135 8.34 -16.68 2.04
C LEU A 135 6.81 -16.72 1.88
N ALA A 136 6.14 -15.62 2.23
CA ALA A 136 4.69 -15.48 2.10
C ALA A 136 4.20 -15.09 0.69
N GLY A 137 5.10 -15.03 -0.30
CA GLY A 137 4.79 -14.59 -1.66
C GLY A 137 4.71 -13.07 -1.83
N MET A 138 4.30 -12.62 -3.03
CA MET A 138 4.36 -11.20 -3.43
C MET A 138 3.21 -10.33 -2.87
N GLN A 139 2.23 -10.95 -2.20
CA GLN A 139 1.02 -10.31 -1.68
C GLN A 139 0.80 -10.68 -0.20
N ALA A 140 1.88 -10.75 0.58
CA ALA A 140 1.88 -11.31 1.93
C ALA A 140 0.87 -10.66 2.91
N THR A 141 0.54 -9.37 2.70
CA THR A 141 -0.37 -8.59 3.55
C THR A 141 -1.83 -8.63 3.10
N THR A 142 -2.11 -9.09 1.87
CA THR A 142 -3.47 -9.13 1.32
C THR A 142 -3.95 -10.54 1.01
N ALA A 143 -3.04 -11.48 0.81
CA ALA A 143 -3.39 -12.88 0.57
C ALA A 143 -3.91 -13.52 1.87
N THR A 144 -5.11 -14.09 1.79
CA THR A 144 -5.80 -14.67 2.95
C THR A 144 -5.83 -16.19 2.92
N CYS A 145 -5.92 -16.77 4.11
CA CYS A 145 -6.22 -18.18 4.33
C CYS A 145 -7.31 -18.29 5.41
N THR A 146 -8.34 -19.08 5.13
CA THR A 146 -9.51 -19.23 5.99
C THR A 146 -9.61 -20.64 6.55
N ALA A 147 -9.90 -20.73 7.85
CA ALA A 147 -10.26 -21.97 8.52
C ALA A 147 -11.53 -21.79 9.35
N ILE A 148 -12.31 -22.85 9.45
CA ILE A 148 -13.55 -22.89 10.22
C ILE A 148 -13.44 -24.02 11.23
N ALA A 149 -13.79 -23.75 12.49
CA ALA A 149 -13.84 -24.76 13.53
C ALA A 149 -15.22 -24.75 14.19
N ASP A 150 -15.80 -25.93 14.40
CA ASP A 150 -17.07 -26.11 15.08
C ASP A 150 -16.88 -27.07 16.27
N TRP A 151 -17.20 -26.61 17.46
CA TRP A 151 -17.13 -27.39 18.69
C TRP A 151 -18.54 -27.65 19.22
N ARG A 152 -19.00 -28.91 19.11
CA ARG A 152 -20.33 -29.35 19.56
C ARG A 152 -20.26 -30.76 20.13
N ASP A 153 -21.07 -31.04 21.14
CA ASP A 153 -21.23 -32.38 21.73
C ASP A 153 -19.90 -33.07 22.14
N GLY A 154 -18.90 -32.27 22.55
CA GLY A 154 -17.60 -32.77 22.97
C GLY A 154 -16.67 -33.20 21.82
N ALA A 155 -16.99 -32.84 20.58
CA ALA A 155 -16.16 -33.07 19.40
C ALA A 155 -15.84 -31.76 18.65
N LEU A 156 -14.63 -31.70 18.09
CA LEU A 156 -14.15 -30.62 17.23
C LEU A 156 -14.17 -31.07 15.78
N ARG A 157 -14.79 -30.29 14.90
CA ARG A 157 -14.64 -30.42 13.45
C ARG A 157 -13.98 -29.17 12.89
N VAL A 158 -12.92 -29.34 12.10
CA VAL A 158 -12.17 -28.23 11.49
C VAL A 158 -12.13 -28.40 9.98
N TRP A 159 -12.55 -27.37 9.25
CA TRP A 159 -12.42 -27.23 7.81
C TRP A 159 -11.25 -26.30 7.51
N LEU A 160 -10.29 -26.78 6.74
CA LEU A 160 -9.08 -26.03 6.39
C LEU A 160 -8.49 -26.53 5.06
N PRO A 161 -7.76 -25.68 4.33
CA PRO A 161 -7.03 -26.11 3.15
C PRO A 161 -5.81 -26.90 3.64
N SER A 162 -5.94 -28.23 3.67
CA SER A 162 -4.93 -29.13 4.25
C SER A 162 -4.11 -29.83 3.17
N THR A 163 -2.78 -29.76 3.32
CA THR A 163 -1.82 -30.54 2.52
C THR A 163 -1.22 -31.71 3.30
N ARG A 164 -1.19 -31.65 4.65
CA ARG A 164 -0.67 -32.71 5.55
C ARG A 164 -1.36 -32.69 6.94
N PRO A 165 -2.58 -33.27 7.10
CA PRO A 165 -3.39 -33.12 8.32
C PRO A 165 -2.88 -33.89 9.56
N GLY A 166 -1.85 -34.72 9.44
CA GLY A 166 -1.43 -35.65 10.50
C GLY A 166 -0.90 -34.97 11.77
N GLY A 167 0.02 -34.01 11.64
CA GLY A 167 0.63 -33.32 12.79
C GLY A 167 -0.33 -32.37 13.51
N LEU A 168 -1.18 -31.67 12.74
CA LEU A 168 -2.12 -30.69 13.28
C LEU A 168 -3.10 -31.30 14.29
N ARG A 169 -3.53 -32.55 14.11
CA ARG A 169 -4.48 -33.20 15.03
C ARG A 169 -3.93 -33.29 16.45
N ALA A 170 -2.67 -33.71 16.58
CA ALA A 170 -2.01 -33.80 17.88
C ALA A 170 -1.81 -32.41 18.51
N GLU A 171 -1.40 -31.42 17.69
CA GLU A 171 -1.22 -30.03 18.15
C GLU A 171 -2.51 -29.40 18.65
N LEU A 172 -3.64 -29.62 17.94
CA LEU A 172 -4.95 -29.15 18.37
C LEU A 172 -5.42 -29.87 19.64
N ALA A 173 -5.18 -31.18 19.76
CA ALA A 173 -5.48 -31.94 20.97
C ALA A 173 -4.75 -31.36 22.19
N ALA A 174 -3.44 -31.08 22.05
CA ALA A 174 -2.64 -30.45 23.09
C ALA A 174 -3.08 -29.00 23.39
N LEU A 175 -3.37 -28.19 22.37
CA LEU A 175 -3.81 -26.79 22.51
C LEU A 175 -5.12 -26.68 23.31
N LEU A 176 -6.05 -27.61 23.06
CA LEU A 176 -7.38 -27.60 23.67
C LEU A 176 -7.47 -28.42 24.96
N GLY A 177 -6.55 -29.36 25.19
CA GLY A 177 -6.60 -30.29 26.31
C GLY A 177 -7.63 -31.41 26.12
N ILE A 178 -7.82 -31.87 24.87
CA ILE A 178 -8.77 -32.92 24.48
C ILE A 178 -8.03 -34.11 23.85
N THR A 179 -8.73 -35.20 23.54
CA THR A 179 -8.13 -36.36 22.86
C THR A 179 -8.20 -36.22 21.34
N GLU A 180 -7.23 -36.80 20.62
CA GLU A 180 -7.21 -36.76 19.15
C GLU A 180 -8.45 -37.40 18.50
N GLN A 181 -9.09 -38.37 19.17
CA GLN A 181 -10.31 -39.03 18.68
C GLN A 181 -11.51 -38.08 18.63
N GLN A 182 -11.46 -36.97 19.38
CA GLN A 182 -12.50 -35.95 19.38
C GLN A 182 -12.33 -34.95 18.22
N ILE A 183 -11.27 -35.07 17.41
CA ILE A 183 -10.93 -34.09 16.37
C ILE A 183 -11.10 -34.70 14.99
N THR A 184 -11.97 -34.08 14.18
CA THR A 184 -12.15 -34.38 12.76
C THR A 184 -11.61 -33.23 11.92
N LEU A 185 -10.65 -33.51 11.04
CA LEU A 185 -10.13 -32.55 10.06
C LEU A 185 -10.76 -32.84 8.69
N VAL A 186 -11.26 -31.80 8.03
CA VAL A 186 -11.90 -31.86 6.71
C VAL A 186 -11.15 -30.94 5.75
N CYS A 187 -10.63 -31.49 4.65
CA CYS A 187 -9.97 -30.69 3.62
C CYS A 187 -11.01 -29.85 2.88
N TRP A 188 -10.90 -28.53 2.98
CA TRP A 188 -11.79 -27.55 2.36
C TRP A 188 -11.06 -26.22 2.17
N GLN A 189 -11.24 -25.56 1.04
CA GLN A 189 -10.63 -24.26 0.77
C GLN A 189 -11.74 -23.26 0.40
N ASP A 190 -11.63 -22.03 0.91
CA ASP A 190 -12.50 -20.95 0.49
C ASP A 190 -12.16 -20.52 -0.95
N ALA A 191 -13.16 -20.09 -1.73
CA ALA A 191 -12.93 -19.68 -3.12
C ALA A 191 -12.09 -18.40 -3.21
N ASP A 192 -12.13 -17.57 -2.16
CA ASP A 192 -11.44 -16.29 -2.09
C ASP A 192 -10.02 -16.41 -1.46
N ASP A 193 -9.63 -17.58 -0.96
CA ASP A 193 -8.31 -17.79 -0.36
C ASP A 193 -7.21 -17.85 -1.43
N THR A 194 -6.26 -16.92 -1.37
CA THR A 194 -5.14 -16.80 -2.32
C THR A 194 -3.75 -17.05 -1.71
N ALA A 195 -3.66 -17.23 -0.39
CA ALA A 195 -2.38 -17.46 0.29
C ALA A 195 -1.87 -18.90 0.14
N ASP A 196 -0.59 -19.13 0.43
CA ASP A 196 -0.04 -20.49 0.52
C ASP A 196 -0.64 -21.20 1.75
N ALA A 197 -1.55 -22.14 1.49
CA ALA A 197 -2.18 -22.95 2.52
C ALA A 197 -1.18 -23.72 3.38
N GLY A 198 -0.05 -24.16 2.80
CA GLY A 198 1.01 -24.85 3.53
C GLY A 198 1.67 -23.97 4.61
N LEU A 199 1.60 -22.65 4.45
CA LEU A 199 2.16 -21.68 5.39
C LEU A 199 1.14 -21.24 6.46
N LEU A 200 -0.13 -21.02 6.08
CA LEU A 200 -1.10 -20.33 6.94
C LEU A 200 -2.21 -21.24 7.51
N ALA A 201 -2.54 -22.35 6.86
CA ALA A 201 -3.75 -23.11 7.20
C ALA A 201 -3.74 -23.65 8.63
N HIS A 202 -2.59 -24.13 9.11
CA HIS A 202 -2.44 -24.67 10.46
C HIS A 202 -2.56 -23.56 11.53
N HIS A 203 -2.07 -22.35 11.24
CA HIS A 203 -2.24 -21.19 12.11
C HIS A 203 -3.71 -20.76 12.21
N ALA A 204 -4.39 -20.67 11.06
CA ALA A 204 -5.80 -20.30 11.00
C ALA A 204 -6.67 -21.32 11.74
N ALA A 205 -6.39 -22.61 11.55
CA ALA A 205 -7.08 -23.71 12.19
C ALA A 205 -6.90 -23.71 13.71
N ALA A 206 -5.68 -23.47 14.20
CA ALA A 206 -5.41 -23.42 15.64
C ALA A 206 -6.12 -22.24 16.33
N ASP A 207 -6.12 -21.07 15.70
CA ASP A 207 -6.87 -19.91 16.18
C ASP A 207 -8.38 -20.21 16.21
N ALA A 208 -8.95 -20.70 15.10
CA ALA A 208 -10.37 -21.02 15.01
C ALA A 208 -10.77 -22.09 16.05
N ALA A 209 -9.99 -23.15 16.19
CA ALA A 209 -10.24 -24.24 17.13
C ALA A 209 -10.22 -23.78 18.59
N LEU A 210 -9.24 -22.96 18.97
CA LEU A 210 -9.13 -22.41 20.32
C LEU A 210 -10.36 -21.56 20.68
N LEU A 211 -10.85 -20.78 19.72
CA LEU A 211 -12.01 -19.90 19.90
C LEU A 211 -13.33 -20.67 19.86
N ALA A 212 -13.50 -21.63 18.96
CA ALA A 212 -14.67 -22.50 18.91
C ALA A 212 -14.82 -23.27 20.23
N HIS A 213 -13.72 -23.85 20.73
CA HIS A 213 -13.71 -24.55 22.02
C HIS A 213 -14.02 -23.61 23.21
N ALA A 214 -13.51 -22.37 23.19
CA ALA A 214 -13.77 -21.41 24.26
C ALA A 214 -15.21 -20.86 24.26
N THR A 215 -15.88 -20.86 23.11
CA THR A 215 -17.23 -20.29 22.94
C THR A 215 -18.35 -21.33 22.90
N GLY A 216 -18.03 -22.59 22.61
CA GLY A 216 -19.04 -23.62 22.38
C GLY A 216 -19.82 -23.42 21.08
N ALA A 217 -19.23 -22.77 20.08
CA ALA A 217 -19.89 -22.39 18.83
C ALA A 217 -18.99 -22.63 17.61
N CYS A 218 -19.59 -22.50 16.41
CA CYS A 218 -18.80 -22.45 15.18
C CYS A 218 -18.10 -21.09 15.07
N VAL A 219 -16.80 -21.09 14.75
CA VAL A 219 -15.98 -19.89 14.57
C VAL A 219 -15.25 -19.96 13.24
N ARG A 220 -15.29 -18.85 12.49
CA ARG A 220 -14.53 -18.61 11.26
C ARG A 220 -13.35 -17.69 11.57
N ARG A 221 -12.16 -18.09 11.11
CA ARG A 221 -10.95 -17.27 11.16
C ARG A 221 -10.29 -17.19 9.78
N THR A 222 -10.13 -15.97 9.30
CA THR A 222 -9.37 -15.65 8.08
C THR A 222 -8.12 -14.89 8.50
N ILE A 223 -6.93 -15.33 8.08
CA ILE A 223 -5.64 -14.72 8.45
C ILE A 223 -4.80 -14.36 7.22
N THR A 224 -3.85 -13.45 7.41
CA THR A 224 -2.79 -13.10 6.45
C THR A 224 -1.41 -13.60 6.92
N ALA A 225 -0.35 -13.38 6.15
CA ALA A 225 1.00 -13.67 6.64
C ALA A 225 1.49 -12.68 7.71
N ASP A 226 0.97 -11.44 7.69
CA ASP A 226 1.27 -10.44 8.72
C ASP A 226 0.72 -10.85 10.08
N ASP A 227 -0.48 -11.45 10.11
CA ASP A 227 -1.09 -12.02 11.32
C ASP A 227 -0.18 -13.00 12.07
N VAL A 228 0.74 -13.65 11.36
CA VAL A 228 1.67 -14.64 11.93
C VAL A 228 3.13 -14.16 11.92
N GLY A 229 3.41 -12.90 11.57
CA GLY A 229 4.77 -12.32 11.56
C GLY A 229 5.66 -12.86 10.43
N LEU A 230 5.06 -13.21 9.30
CA LEU A 230 5.74 -13.75 8.12
C LEU A 230 5.71 -12.81 6.91
N ALA A 231 5.14 -11.60 7.04
CA ALA A 231 5.01 -10.64 5.94
C ALA A 231 6.38 -10.25 5.33
N ASP A 232 7.37 -10.02 6.18
CA ASP A 232 8.74 -9.65 5.77
C ASP A 232 9.72 -10.84 5.76
N ALA A 233 9.21 -12.08 5.92
CA ALA A 233 10.05 -13.27 5.99
C ALA A 233 10.65 -13.60 4.62
N MET A 234 11.97 -13.80 4.57
CA MET A 234 12.70 -14.08 3.33
C MET A 234 13.42 -15.43 3.40
N LEU A 235 13.36 -16.16 2.29
CA LEU A 235 14.21 -17.31 1.99
C LEU A 235 15.44 -16.81 1.23
N HIS A 236 16.61 -17.30 1.60
CA HIS A 236 17.91 -16.89 1.06
C HIS A 236 18.61 -18.10 0.44
N TRP A 237 18.99 -18.03 -0.83
CA TRP A 237 19.80 -19.04 -1.51
C TRP A 237 21.17 -18.48 -1.86
N GLN A 238 22.21 -19.05 -1.26
CA GLN A 238 23.60 -18.83 -1.65
C GLN A 238 24.01 -19.92 -2.63
N ILE A 239 24.34 -19.56 -3.87
CA ILE A 239 24.76 -20.51 -4.91
C ILE A 239 26.19 -20.21 -5.33
N ASP A 240 27.03 -21.23 -5.35
CA ASP A 240 28.41 -21.22 -5.80
C ASP A 240 28.60 -22.25 -6.91
N SER A 241 29.13 -21.84 -8.05
CA SER A 241 29.35 -22.74 -9.19
C SER A 241 30.74 -22.60 -9.80
N ALA A 242 31.20 -23.68 -10.41
CA ALA A 242 32.42 -23.71 -11.21
C ALA A 242 32.14 -24.29 -12.59
N ARG A 243 32.81 -23.74 -13.61
CA ARG A 243 32.63 -24.16 -15.01
C ARG A 243 33.93 -24.54 -15.70
N GLY A 244 33.79 -25.44 -16.67
CA GLY A 244 34.82 -25.90 -17.60
C GLY A 244 34.34 -25.67 -19.04
N GLY A 245 34.65 -24.49 -19.59
CA GLY A 245 34.08 -24.07 -20.88
C GLY A 245 32.57 -23.81 -20.77
N ALA A 246 31.77 -24.61 -21.50
CA ALA A 246 30.31 -24.58 -21.48
C ALA A 246 29.69 -25.61 -20.49
N ASN A 247 30.50 -26.46 -19.88
CA ASN A 247 30.05 -27.45 -18.89
C ASN A 247 30.06 -26.86 -17.48
N ILE A 248 29.11 -27.29 -16.66
CA ILE A 248 29.05 -26.96 -15.23
C ILE A 248 29.74 -28.10 -14.47
N ASP A 249 30.90 -27.81 -13.88
CA ASP A 249 31.73 -28.82 -13.20
C ASP A 249 31.33 -28.97 -11.73
N ALA A 250 30.89 -27.89 -11.08
CA ALA A 250 30.41 -27.91 -9.71
C ALA A 250 29.25 -26.96 -9.45
N TYR A 251 28.36 -27.35 -8.55
CA TYR A 251 27.22 -26.55 -8.09
C TYR A 251 26.98 -26.79 -6.59
N ALA A 252 27.24 -25.80 -5.75
CA ALA A 252 26.94 -25.82 -4.34
C ALA A 252 25.84 -24.80 -4.04
N ALA A 253 24.78 -25.19 -3.33
CA ALA A 253 23.71 -24.28 -2.94
C ALA A 253 23.36 -24.44 -1.46
N THR A 254 23.19 -23.33 -0.75
CA THR A 254 22.79 -23.33 0.65
C THR A 254 21.56 -22.46 0.84
N LEU A 255 20.47 -23.08 1.33
CA LEU A 255 19.26 -22.40 1.77
C LEU A 255 19.47 -21.81 3.17
N GLY A 256 18.98 -20.61 3.41
CA GLY A 256 18.89 -19.97 4.71
C GLY A 256 17.72 -18.99 4.76
N GLY A 257 17.68 -18.14 5.79
CA GLY A 257 16.60 -17.19 6.01
C GLY A 257 15.58 -17.68 7.04
N THR A 258 14.34 -17.20 6.95
CA THR A 258 13.28 -17.57 7.89
C THR A 258 12.72 -18.94 7.53
N ILE A 259 12.81 -19.88 8.48
CA ILE A 259 12.23 -21.21 8.34
C ILE A 259 10.72 -21.10 8.59
N ALA A 260 9.92 -21.64 7.66
CA ALA A 260 8.48 -21.72 7.84
C ALA A 260 8.15 -22.49 9.12
N PRO A 261 7.32 -21.93 10.03
CA PRO A 261 7.02 -22.59 11.28
C PRO A 261 6.19 -23.85 11.05
N SER A 262 6.64 -24.97 11.63
CA SER A 262 5.92 -26.26 11.66
C SER A 262 4.76 -26.24 12.66
N VAL A 263 4.93 -25.49 13.77
CA VAL A 263 4.01 -25.41 14.90
C VAL A 263 3.14 -24.16 14.81
N PRO A 264 1.80 -24.27 14.97
CA PRO A 264 0.90 -23.13 14.99
C PRO A 264 1.26 -22.10 16.06
N LEU A 265 1.24 -20.82 15.67
CA LEU A 265 1.51 -19.67 16.55
C LEU A 265 0.65 -19.67 17.83
N ALA A 266 -0.58 -20.17 17.76
CA ALA A 266 -1.47 -20.25 18.91
C ALA A 266 -0.85 -21.02 20.09
N LEU A 267 -0.13 -22.14 19.84
CA LEU A 267 0.53 -22.91 20.89
C LEU A 267 1.61 -22.09 21.60
N TRP A 268 2.40 -21.31 20.84
CA TRP A 268 3.41 -20.41 21.38
C TRP A 268 2.79 -19.30 22.24
N LEU A 269 1.72 -18.67 21.73
CA LEU A 269 1.03 -17.58 22.43
C LEU A 269 0.36 -18.07 23.73
N THR A 270 -0.16 -19.30 23.74
CA THR A 270 -0.73 -19.92 24.95
C THR A 270 0.29 -20.62 25.83
N ARG A 271 1.57 -20.69 25.44
CA ARG A 271 2.64 -21.47 26.11
C ARG A 271 2.30 -22.95 26.26
N THR A 272 1.57 -23.50 25.29
CA THR A 272 1.30 -24.94 25.21
C THR A 272 2.48 -25.63 24.55
N ALA A 273 3.00 -26.70 25.16
CA ALA A 273 4.05 -27.50 24.56
C ALA A 273 3.53 -28.24 23.32
N ALA A 274 4.27 -28.19 22.21
CA ALA A 274 3.94 -28.94 21.00
C ALA A 274 4.21 -30.45 21.24
N PRO A 275 3.21 -31.33 21.00
CA PRO A 275 3.36 -32.77 21.22
C PRO A 275 4.12 -33.46 20.07
N VAL A 276 4.20 -32.81 18.91
CA VAL A 276 4.99 -33.24 17.76
C VAL A 276 6.31 -32.47 17.85
N ALA A 277 7.41 -33.18 18.07
CA ALA A 277 8.75 -32.60 17.89
C ALA A 277 8.93 -32.26 16.41
N ASP A 278 9.72 -31.23 16.08
CA ASP A 278 10.15 -30.96 14.69
C ASP A 278 10.58 -32.30 14.06
N VAL A 279 9.72 -32.85 13.21
CA VAL A 279 9.91 -34.21 12.70
C VAL A 279 11.12 -34.13 11.81
N ALA A 280 12.21 -34.78 12.22
CA ALA A 280 13.33 -35.03 11.35
C ALA A 280 12.79 -35.69 10.08
N ALA A 281 13.06 -35.03 8.95
CA ALA A 281 12.71 -35.44 7.61
C ALA A 281 12.82 -36.96 7.41
N ASP A 282 11.77 -37.56 6.85
CA ASP A 282 11.91 -38.85 6.19
C ASP A 282 13.03 -38.72 5.15
N THR A 283 14.05 -39.56 5.30
CA THR A 283 15.31 -39.52 4.53
C THR A 283 15.13 -39.95 3.07
N GLU A 284 13.90 -40.27 2.65
CA GLU A 284 13.57 -40.64 1.27
C GLU A 284 13.38 -39.43 0.33
N ALA A 285 13.37 -38.19 0.85
CA ALA A 285 13.19 -36.97 0.05
C ALA A 285 14.45 -36.46 -0.70
N ALA A 286 15.60 -37.14 -0.57
CA ALA A 286 16.90 -36.66 -1.07
C ALA A 286 16.98 -36.51 -2.61
N ASP A 287 16.24 -37.33 -3.37
CA ASP A 287 16.29 -37.31 -4.84
C ASP A 287 15.55 -36.11 -5.47
N HIS A 288 14.56 -35.54 -4.78
CA HIS A 288 13.77 -34.40 -5.29
C HIS A 288 14.44 -33.03 -5.08
N VAL A 289 15.46 -32.96 -4.21
CA VAL A 289 16.20 -31.72 -3.90
C VAL A 289 17.31 -31.46 -4.91
N LEU A 290 17.73 -32.48 -5.66
CA LEU A 290 18.78 -32.38 -6.66
C LEU A 290 18.32 -31.58 -7.89
N PRO A 291 19.19 -30.71 -8.46
CA PRO A 291 18.92 -30.07 -9.74
C PRO A 291 18.63 -31.10 -10.84
N PRO A 292 17.70 -30.82 -11.78
CA PRO A 292 17.36 -31.73 -12.88
C PRO A 292 18.45 -31.82 -13.97
N TYR A 293 19.65 -31.32 -13.69
CA TYR A 293 20.75 -31.20 -14.62
C TYR A 293 21.91 -32.12 -14.22
N ARG A 294 22.55 -32.75 -15.21
CA ARG A 294 23.76 -33.55 -15.07
C ARG A 294 24.94 -32.65 -14.71
N ILE A 295 25.19 -32.51 -13.42
CA ILE A 295 26.35 -31.82 -12.86
C ILE A 295 27.14 -32.85 -12.03
N PRO A 296 28.46 -33.02 -12.27
CA PRO A 296 29.24 -34.10 -11.66
C PRO A 296 29.50 -33.87 -10.16
N ASN A 297 29.63 -32.61 -9.72
CA ASN A 297 29.89 -32.27 -8.33
C ASN A 297 28.79 -31.34 -7.77
N ILE A 298 27.95 -31.84 -6.88
CA ILE A 298 26.82 -31.12 -6.28
C ILE A 298 26.91 -31.18 -4.74
N ASP A 299 26.64 -30.07 -4.07
CA ASP A 299 26.44 -29.99 -2.62
C ASP A 299 25.28 -29.05 -2.29
N ILE A 300 24.13 -29.60 -1.88
CA ILE A 300 22.96 -28.83 -1.45
C ILE A 300 22.83 -28.94 0.07
N GLY A 301 22.69 -27.81 0.75
CA GLY A 301 22.50 -27.76 2.19
C GLY A 301 21.51 -26.71 2.65
N ALA A 302 21.18 -26.74 3.93
CA ALA A 302 20.37 -25.73 4.61
C ALA A 302 21.07 -25.25 5.89
N ALA A 303 20.93 -23.97 6.21
CA ALA A 303 21.38 -23.40 7.48
C ALA A 303 20.26 -23.57 8.52
N GLY A 304 20.38 -24.59 9.38
CA GLY A 304 19.42 -24.89 10.44
C GLY A 304 18.57 -26.13 10.15
N PRO A 305 17.68 -26.51 11.08
CA PRO A 305 16.81 -27.66 10.90
C PRO A 305 15.88 -27.44 9.70
N TYR A 306 15.96 -28.32 8.71
CA TYR A 306 15.13 -28.28 7.52
C TYR A 306 14.08 -29.40 7.57
N ALA A 307 12.80 -29.04 7.54
CA ALA A 307 11.72 -30.02 7.41
C ALA A 307 11.58 -30.41 5.92
N ALA A 308 11.99 -31.62 5.55
CA ALA A 308 11.78 -32.12 4.19
C ALA A 308 10.27 -32.36 3.94
N GLY A 309 9.80 -31.96 2.77
CA GLY A 309 8.37 -31.88 2.41
C GLY A 309 7.97 -30.46 2.00
N ALA A 310 8.76 -29.88 1.07
CA ALA A 310 8.87 -28.47 0.71
C ALA A 310 7.53 -27.74 0.55
N SER A 311 7.43 -26.56 1.16
CA SER A 311 6.35 -25.63 0.86
C SER A 311 6.44 -25.19 -0.61
N LEU A 312 5.34 -24.69 -1.18
CA LEU A 312 5.37 -24.14 -2.53
C LEU A 312 6.33 -22.94 -2.62
N ALA A 313 6.48 -22.18 -1.53
CA ALA A 313 7.46 -21.10 -1.43
C ALA A 313 8.91 -21.58 -1.57
N ASP A 314 9.28 -22.70 -0.94
CA ASP A 314 10.64 -23.28 -1.06
C ASP A 314 10.94 -23.71 -2.48
N ALA A 315 9.99 -24.40 -3.13
CA ALA A 315 10.11 -24.83 -4.52
C ALA A 315 10.27 -23.63 -5.47
N ARG A 316 9.46 -22.57 -5.28
CA ARG A 316 9.57 -21.31 -6.05
C ARG A 316 10.92 -20.64 -5.83
N ALA A 317 11.38 -20.52 -4.60
CA ALA A 317 12.67 -19.92 -4.26
C ALA A 317 13.84 -20.69 -4.89
N GLN A 318 13.82 -22.02 -4.81
CA GLN A 318 14.85 -22.89 -5.36
C GLN A 318 14.91 -22.80 -6.90
N VAL A 319 13.75 -22.90 -7.56
CA VAL A 319 13.66 -22.79 -9.03
C VAL A 319 14.10 -21.40 -9.47
N PHE A 320 13.64 -20.33 -8.80
CA PHE A 320 14.03 -18.97 -9.10
C PHE A 320 15.55 -18.78 -9.02
N ALA A 321 16.18 -19.20 -7.91
CA ALA A 321 17.61 -19.07 -7.70
C ALA A 321 18.42 -19.89 -8.72
N ARG A 322 18.06 -21.17 -8.92
CA ARG A 322 18.74 -22.07 -9.86
C ARG A 322 18.66 -21.56 -11.29
N GLU A 323 17.47 -21.25 -11.77
CA GLU A 323 17.26 -20.89 -13.17
C GLU A 323 17.78 -19.50 -13.52
N SER A 324 17.78 -18.56 -12.56
CA SER A 324 18.45 -17.26 -12.71
C SER A 324 19.98 -17.43 -12.73
N HIS A 325 20.53 -18.31 -11.89
CA HIS A 325 21.97 -18.58 -11.86
C HIS A 325 22.47 -19.27 -13.12
N LEU A 326 21.71 -20.23 -13.66
CA LEU A 326 22.05 -20.86 -14.94
C LEU A 326 22.05 -19.87 -16.11
N ASP A 327 21.17 -18.87 -16.06
CA ASP A 327 21.16 -17.78 -17.05
C ASP A 327 22.38 -16.86 -16.90
N GLU A 328 22.82 -16.58 -15.67
CA GLU A 328 24.09 -15.86 -15.41
C GLU A 328 25.31 -16.66 -15.93
N ILE A 329 25.32 -17.98 -15.73
CA ILE A 329 26.37 -18.85 -16.29
C ILE A 329 26.34 -18.78 -17.83
N ALA A 330 25.17 -18.90 -18.45
CA ALA A 330 25.01 -18.82 -19.91
C ALA A 330 25.53 -17.48 -20.46
N ALA A 331 25.14 -16.36 -19.83
CA ALA A 331 25.61 -15.02 -20.19
C ALA A 331 27.15 -14.91 -20.09
N SER A 332 27.73 -15.38 -18.99
CA SER A 332 29.19 -15.34 -18.77
C SER A 332 29.98 -16.24 -19.72
N ALA A 333 29.37 -17.32 -20.20
CA ALA A 333 29.94 -18.24 -21.17
C ALA A 333 29.67 -17.81 -22.63
N SER A 334 28.86 -16.76 -22.84
CA SER A 334 28.36 -16.36 -24.17
C SER A 334 27.65 -17.50 -24.91
N THR A 335 26.91 -18.33 -24.18
CA THR A 335 26.16 -19.48 -24.69
C THR A 335 24.66 -19.18 -24.63
N ASP A 336 23.88 -19.75 -25.56
CA ASP A 336 22.42 -19.67 -25.51
C ASP A 336 21.86 -20.37 -24.25
N PRO A 337 20.97 -19.73 -23.47
CA PRO A 337 20.48 -20.27 -22.20
C PRO A 337 19.61 -21.52 -22.35
N VAL A 338 18.96 -21.74 -23.50
CA VAL A 338 18.19 -22.97 -23.77
C VAL A 338 19.14 -24.11 -24.13
N ALA A 339 20.14 -23.85 -24.98
CA ALA A 339 21.16 -24.80 -25.38
C ALA A 339 21.98 -25.30 -24.17
N LEU A 340 22.35 -24.39 -23.25
CA LEU A 340 23.06 -24.75 -22.02
C LEU A 340 22.28 -25.80 -21.20
N ARG A 341 20.97 -25.58 -21.03
CA ARG A 341 20.09 -26.47 -20.27
C ARG A 341 19.90 -27.81 -20.96
N LEU A 342 19.62 -27.81 -22.27
CA LEU A 342 19.49 -29.04 -23.05
C LEU A 342 20.77 -29.88 -23.07
N GLY A 343 21.95 -29.27 -22.99
CA GLY A 343 23.23 -29.99 -22.88
C GLY A 343 23.41 -30.75 -21.56
N HIS A 344 22.72 -30.32 -20.51
CA HIS A 344 22.80 -30.90 -19.17
C HIS A 344 21.52 -31.64 -18.75
N LEU A 345 20.45 -31.63 -19.54
CA LEU A 345 19.17 -32.28 -19.19
C LEU A 345 19.10 -33.68 -19.82
N ASP A 346 19.23 -34.73 -19.00
CA ASP A 346 19.18 -36.13 -19.45
C ASP A 346 17.74 -36.68 -19.58
N ASP A 347 16.78 -36.05 -18.90
CA ASP A 347 15.38 -36.45 -18.97
C ASP A 347 14.79 -36.16 -20.37
N ALA A 348 14.43 -37.22 -21.09
CA ALA A 348 13.91 -37.13 -22.44
C ALA A 348 12.57 -36.38 -22.52
N ARG A 349 11.72 -36.51 -21.49
CA ARG A 349 10.39 -35.87 -21.43
C ARG A 349 10.53 -34.36 -21.21
N GLY A 350 11.30 -33.96 -20.20
CA GLY A 350 11.68 -32.56 -19.96
C GLY A 350 12.38 -31.93 -21.17
N ALA A 351 13.34 -32.63 -21.78
CA ALA A 351 14.03 -32.12 -22.97
C ALA A 351 13.10 -31.94 -24.18
N ALA A 352 12.08 -32.80 -24.35
CA ALA A 352 11.07 -32.62 -25.39
C ALA A 352 10.19 -31.39 -25.10
N LEU A 353 9.74 -31.21 -23.86
CA LEU A 353 8.96 -30.05 -23.43
C LEU A 353 9.70 -28.73 -23.65
N VAL A 354 10.99 -28.69 -23.29
CA VAL A 354 11.85 -27.50 -23.47
C VAL A 354 11.95 -27.12 -24.95
N ARG A 355 12.16 -28.09 -25.85
CA ARG A 355 12.22 -27.85 -27.30
C ARG A 355 10.89 -27.33 -27.83
N GLU A 356 9.77 -27.94 -27.41
CA GLU A 356 8.45 -27.53 -27.86
C GLU A 356 8.10 -26.10 -27.43
N VAL A 357 8.38 -25.75 -26.17
CA VAL A 357 8.18 -24.38 -25.66
C VAL A 357 9.05 -23.37 -26.41
N ALA A 358 10.33 -23.69 -26.63
CA ALA A 358 11.25 -22.84 -27.38
C ALA A 358 10.77 -22.62 -28.83
N ASP A 359 10.33 -23.69 -29.50
CA ASP A 359 9.83 -23.63 -30.88
C ASP A 359 8.54 -22.79 -30.97
N ARG A 360 7.56 -23.01 -30.10
CA ARG A 360 6.30 -22.24 -30.09
C ARG A 360 6.49 -20.76 -29.72
N ALA A 361 7.49 -20.46 -28.89
CA ALA A 361 7.89 -19.09 -28.56
C ALA A 361 8.66 -18.40 -29.70
N GLY A 362 9.04 -19.15 -30.76
CA GLY A 362 9.93 -18.65 -31.80
C GLY A 362 11.28 -18.23 -31.22
N TRP A 363 11.85 -19.07 -30.35
CA TRP A 363 13.17 -18.85 -29.75
C TRP A 363 14.26 -18.89 -30.83
N VAL A 364 15.08 -17.85 -30.90
CA VAL A 364 16.22 -17.79 -31.80
C VAL A 364 17.48 -17.84 -30.95
N PRO A 365 18.35 -18.86 -31.12
CA PRO A 365 19.56 -18.99 -30.33
C PRO A 365 20.42 -17.73 -30.40
N SER A 366 20.63 -17.08 -29.25
CA SER A 366 21.45 -15.87 -29.16
C SER A 366 22.01 -15.71 -27.75
N ALA A 367 23.18 -15.08 -27.65
CA ALA A 367 23.74 -14.71 -26.36
C ALA A 367 22.88 -13.61 -25.70
N PRO A 368 22.70 -13.62 -24.36
CA PRO A 368 21.95 -12.57 -23.65
C PRO A 368 22.47 -11.16 -23.99
N GLY A 369 21.56 -10.22 -24.26
CA GLY A 369 21.86 -8.83 -24.60
C GLY A 369 22.15 -8.56 -26.08
N ALA A 370 22.18 -9.58 -26.94
CA ALA A 370 22.41 -9.42 -28.38
C ALA A 370 21.27 -8.71 -29.14
N ARG A 371 20.08 -8.62 -28.53
CA ARG A 371 18.84 -8.11 -29.15
C ARG A 371 18.49 -6.67 -28.77
N THR A 372 19.35 -5.95 -28.06
CA THR A 372 19.12 -4.55 -27.69
C THR A 372 18.90 -3.70 -28.96
N SER A 373 17.68 -3.20 -29.15
CA SER A 373 17.36 -2.33 -30.28
C SER A 373 18.17 -1.04 -30.18
N ARG A 374 19.03 -0.79 -31.16
CA ARG A 374 19.67 0.52 -31.36
C ARG A 374 18.60 1.53 -31.81
N GLY A 375 18.03 2.26 -30.86
CA GLY A 375 17.21 3.45 -31.11
C GLY A 375 15.80 3.40 -30.48
N GLY A 376 15.70 3.73 -29.20
CA GLY A 376 14.42 3.86 -28.46
C GLY A 376 14.64 3.86 -26.94
N ASN A 377 13.73 4.47 -26.16
CA ASN A 377 13.75 4.39 -24.69
C ASN A 377 13.27 3.03 -24.16
N VAL A 378 12.44 2.33 -24.94
CA VAL A 378 11.89 1.01 -24.62
C VAL A 378 12.87 -0.09 -25.03
N ARG A 379 13.22 -0.96 -24.10
CA ARG A 379 14.10 -2.10 -24.27
C ARG A 379 13.28 -3.39 -24.27
N ARG A 380 13.59 -4.32 -25.16
CA ARG A 380 12.87 -5.61 -25.29
C ARG A 380 13.80 -6.75 -24.95
N GLY A 381 13.30 -7.74 -24.23
CA GLY A 381 14.09 -8.92 -23.86
C GLY A 381 13.26 -10.20 -23.78
N ARG A 382 13.94 -11.34 -23.84
CA ARG A 382 13.35 -12.67 -23.70
C ARG A 382 14.11 -13.50 -22.67
N GLY A 383 13.38 -14.27 -21.88
CA GLY A 383 13.96 -15.10 -20.84
C GLY A 383 13.35 -16.49 -20.83
N PHE A 384 14.17 -17.49 -20.49
CA PHE A 384 13.79 -18.88 -20.40
C PHE A 384 14.02 -19.42 -18.99
N ALA A 385 13.13 -20.30 -18.50
CA ALA A 385 13.34 -21.07 -17.28
C ALA A 385 12.61 -22.42 -17.31
N TYR A 386 13.11 -23.37 -16.52
CA TYR A 386 12.59 -24.73 -16.43
C TYR A 386 12.47 -25.23 -14.97
N ALA A 387 11.45 -26.05 -14.70
CA ALA A 387 11.25 -26.72 -13.43
C ALA A 387 10.82 -28.18 -13.62
N GLN A 388 11.29 -29.02 -12.72
CA GLN A 388 10.84 -30.39 -12.50
C GLN A 388 10.60 -30.55 -11.01
N THR A 389 9.44 -31.07 -10.61
CA THR A 389 9.07 -31.28 -9.21
C THR A 389 8.18 -32.52 -9.07
N ALA A 390 8.25 -33.20 -7.93
CA ALA A 390 7.25 -34.19 -7.56
C ALA A 390 6.00 -33.47 -7.02
N GLU A 391 4.81 -33.88 -7.46
CA GLU A 391 3.52 -33.40 -6.93
C GLU A 391 2.93 -34.34 -5.87
N SER A 392 3.30 -35.63 -5.92
CA SER A 392 2.97 -36.65 -4.92
C SER A 392 4.09 -37.69 -4.87
N ASP A 393 4.03 -38.62 -3.91
CA ASP A 393 4.96 -39.76 -3.78
C ASP A 393 5.04 -40.65 -5.04
N THR A 394 4.13 -40.46 -6.02
CA THR A 394 4.00 -41.30 -7.21
C THR A 394 3.93 -40.54 -8.55
N ALA A 395 3.95 -39.20 -8.57
CA ALA A 395 3.78 -38.42 -9.80
C ALA A 395 4.72 -37.21 -9.89
N GLN A 396 5.48 -37.13 -10.99
CA GLN A 396 6.29 -35.96 -11.35
C GLN A 396 5.58 -35.00 -12.31
N SER A 397 5.97 -33.73 -12.24
CA SER A 397 5.52 -32.65 -13.11
C SER A 397 6.69 -31.85 -13.67
N TRP A 398 6.53 -31.43 -14.93
CA TRP A 398 7.47 -30.63 -15.69
C TRP A 398 6.85 -29.30 -16.10
N SER A 399 7.63 -28.22 -16.07
CA SER A 399 7.20 -26.92 -16.59
C SER A 399 8.35 -26.16 -17.23
N ALA A 400 8.09 -25.51 -18.35
CA ALA A 400 9.03 -24.64 -19.05
C ALA A 400 8.34 -23.34 -19.49
N TRP A 401 9.05 -22.22 -19.36
CA TRP A 401 8.52 -20.89 -19.65
C TRP A 401 9.47 -20.11 -20.56
N VAL A 402 8.91 -19.41 -21.54
CA VAL A 402 9.54 -18.29 -22.24
C VAL A 402 8.71 -17.04 -21.97
N ALA A 403 9.33 -16.03 -21.36
CA ALA A 403 8.73 -14.71 -21.15
C ALA A 403 9.33 -13.70 -22.14
N GLU A 404 8.50 -12.85 -22.73
CA GLU A 404 8.92 -11.67 -23.48
C GLU A 404 8.49 -10.41 -22.72
N VAL A 405 9.42 -9.47 -22.54
CA VAL A 405 9.19 -8.25 -21.76
C VAL A 405 9.60 -7.00 -22.52
N GLU A 406 8.93 -5.90 -22.19
CA GLU A 406 9.33 -4.54 -22.55
C GLU A 406 9.61 -3.75 -21.28
N VAL A 407 10.72 -3.01 -21.26
CA VAL A 407 11.16 -2.18 -20.14
C VAL A 407 11.44 -0.76 -20.61
N ASP A 408 10.83 0.23 -19.98
CA ASP A 408 11.18 1.64 -20.20
C ASP A 408 12.49 1.99 -19.47
N GLY A 409 13.47 2.51 -20.21
CA GLY A 409 14.79 2.84 -19.66
C GLY A 409 14.86 4.04 -18.73
N ASN A 410 13.82 4.87 -18.65
CA ASN A 410 13.74 6.06 -17.78
C ASN A 410 12.86 5.81 -16.55
N THR A 411 11.70 5.17 -16.74
CA THR A 411 10.74 4.94 -15.63
C THR A 411 10.97 3.59 -14.94
N GLY A 412 11.61 2.64 -15.62
CA GLY A 412 11.74 1.26 -15.17
C GLY A 412 10.46 0.43 -15.36
N GLU A 413 9.40 1.00 -15.96
CA GLU A 413 8.13 0.31 -16.18
C GLU A 413 8.33 -0.98 -16.98
N LEU A 414 7.70 -2.06 -16.49
CA LEU A 414 7.84 -3.41 -17.01
C LEU A 414 6.49 -3.91 -17.51
N ALA A 415 6.43 -4.27 -18.79
CA ALA A 415 5.32 -4.98 -19.38
C ALA A 415 5.75 -6.39 -19.80
N VAL A 416 5.07 -7.41 -19.28
CA VAL A 416 5.18 -8.77 -19.81
C VAL A 416 4.26 -8.86 -21.02
N THR A 417 4.84 -8.87 -22.23
CA THR A 417 4.06 -8.76 -23.49
C THR A 417 3.57 -10.11 -23.99
N ARG A 418 4.35 -11.16 -23.77
CA ARG A 418 4.02 -12.53 -24.18
C ARG A 418 4.59 -13.54 -23.20
N VAL A 419 3.82 -14.60 -22.95
CA VAL A 419 4.30 -15.76 -22.19
C VAL A 419 3.98 -17.04 -22.97
N THR A 420 5.00 -17.86 -23.22
CA THR A 420 4.83 -19.21 -23.73
C THR A 420 5.10 -20.22 -22.62
N VAL A 421 4.10 -21.02 -22.25
CA VAL A 421 4.19 -21.98 -21.13
C VAL A 421 3.99 -23.39 -21.65
N GLY A 422 4.83 -24.32 -21.22
CA GLY A 422 4.58 -25.75 -21.34
C GLY A 422 4.51 -26.41 -19.98
N HIS A 423 3.58 -27.35 -19.83
CA HIS A 423 3.40 -28.13 -18.61
C HIS A 423 3.01 -29.57 -18.94
N ASP A 424 3.58 -30.52 -18.21
CA ASP A 424 3.34 -31.95 -18.35
C ASP A 424 3.38 -32.64 -16.97
N SER A 425 2.62 -33.74 -16.77
CA SER A 425 2.51 -34.46 -15.49
C SER A 425 2.33 -35.98 -15.69
N GLU A 426 2.88 -36.78 -14.78
CA GLU A 426 2.72 -38.26 -14.75
C GLU A 426 1.34 -38.71 -14.26
N ALA A 427 0.64 -37.91 -13.46
CA ALA A 427 -0.68 -38.23 -12.93
C ALA A 427 -1.80 -38.22 -14.00
N ALA A 428 -1.45 -37.91 -15.25
CA ALA A 428 -2.37 -37.52 -16.29
C ALA A 428 -2.54 -38.64 -17.34
N VAL A 429 -3.77 -39.11 -17.56
CA VAL A 429 -4.07 -40.19 -18.53
C VAL A 429 -3.82 -39.68 -19.96
N PRO A 430 -3.03 -40.37 -20.81
CA PRO A 430 -2.72 -39.88 -22.15
C PRO A 430 -3.97 -39.85 -23.04
N ALA A 431 -4.45 -38.66 -23.38
CA ALA A 431 -5.51 -38.45 -24.37
C ALA A 431 -5.13 -37.32 -25.35
N ARG A 432 -5.65 -37.44 -26.58
CA ARG A 432 -5.34 -36.57 -27.74
C ARG A 432 -5.52 -35.08 -27.43
N SER A 433 -4.65 -34.27 -28.02
CA SER A 433 -4.60 -32.80 -27.98
C SER A 433 -5.98 -32.12 -28.10
N THR A 434 -6.38 -31.38 -27.06
CA THR A 434 -7.56 -30.49 -27.02
C THR A 434 -7.17 -29.13 -26.40
N PRO A 435 -7.97 -28.05 -26.56
CA PRO A 435 -7.58 -26.66 -26.26
C PRO A 435 -7.24 -26.40 -24.79
N VAL A 436 -6.52 -25.30 -24.57
CA VAL A 436 -6.09 -24.76 -23.28
C VAL A 436 -7.26 -24.61 -22.30
N SER A 437 -7.06 -24.99 -21.04
CA SER A 437 -8.04 -24.74 -19.97
C SER A 437 -7.99 -23.27 -19.54
N PRO A 438 -9.11 -22.52 -19.53
CA PRO A 438 -9.18 -21.14 -19.05
C PRO A 438 -8.60 -20.91 -17.64
N ALA A 439 -8.56 -21.95 -16.79
CA ALA A 439 -7.99 -21.88 -15.45
C ALA A 439 -6.46 -21.69 -15.45
N LEU A 440 -5.74 -22.30 -16.41
CA LEU A 440 -4.28 -22.17 -16.52
C LEU A 440 -3.91 -20.76 -17.02
N GLU A 441 -4.66 -20.23 -17.99
CA GLU A 441 -4.46 -18.87 -18.49
C GLU A 441 -4.67 -17.82 -17.38
N ALA A 442 -5.72 -17.98 -16.57
CA ALA A 442 -5.97 -17.12 -15.43
C ALA A 442 -4.82 -17.17 -14.39
N MET A 443 -4.33 -18.37 -14.06
CA MET A 443 -3.22 -18.57 -13.12
C MET A 443 -1.90 -17.96 -13.64
N VAL A 444 -1.60 -18.13 -14.92
CA VAL A 444 -0.41 -17.54 -15.58
C VAL A 444 -0.51 -16.01 -15.59
N ALA A 445 -1.66 -15.45 -15.95
CA ALA A 445 -1.88 -14.01 -15.96
C ALA A 445 -1.79 -13.41 -14.54
N GLN A 446 -2.35 -14.09 -13.53
CA GLN A 446 -2.25 -13.67 -12.13
C GLN A 446 -0.80 -13.70 -11.64
N THR A 447 -0.06 -14.76 -11.96
CA THR A 447 1.37 -14.87 -11.59
C THR A 447 2.20 -13.76 -12.23
N ALA A 448 1.98 -13.47 -13.53
CA ALA A 448 2.68 -12.38 -14.21
C ALA A 448 2.39 -11.03 -13.54
N ARG A 449 1.13 -10.75 -13.19
CA ARG A 449 0.74 -9.53 -12.46
C ARG A 449 1.41 -9.43 -11.09
N GLN A 450 1.46 -10.53 -10.33
CA GLN A 450 2.10 -10.57 -9.02
C GLN A 450 3.62 -10.33 -9.10
N LEU A 451 4.28 -10.84 -10.14
CA LEU A 451 5.72 -10.65 -10.33
C LEU A 451 6.09 -9.21 -10.70
N THR A 452 5.19 -8.47 -11.34
CA THR A 452 5.37 -7.04 -11.64
C THR A 452 4.74 -6.13 -10.61
N ALA A 453 4.10 -6.69 -9.57
CA ALA A 453 3.42 -5.92 -8.53
C ALA A 453 4.42 -5.08 -7.72
N GLN A 454 3.98 -3.91 -7.28
CA GLN A 454 4.77 -3.09 -6.37
C GLN A 454 4.74 -3.72 -4.97
N SER A 455 5.90 -3.84 -4.32
CA SER A 455 5.93 -4.08 -2.87
C SER A 455 5.28 -2.87 -2.17
N PRO A 456 4.42 -3.07 -1.16
CA PRO A 456 3.80 -1.95 -0.47
C PRO A 456 4.85 -1.21 0.37
N ASP A 457 5.32 -0.09 -0.14
CA ASP A 457 6.15 0.89 0.58
C ASP A 457 5.26 2.02 1.14
N PHE A 458 5.82 2.99 1.87
CA PHE A 458 5.05 4.11 2.43
C PHE A 458 4.31 4.96 1.38
N ASP A 459 4.71 4.87 0.11
CA ASP A 459 4.11 5.56 -1.03
C ASP A 459 3.18 4.66 -1.86
N ALA A 460 2.84 3.46 -1.38
CA ALA A 460 1.95 2.55 -2.08
C ALA A 460 0.50 3.04 -2.14
N TRP A 461 -0.15 2.81 -3.27
CA TRP A 461 -1.57 3.11 -3.50
C TRP A 461 -2.30 1.81 -3.88
N PRO A 462 -3.58 1.63 -3.50
CA PRO A 462 -4.37 0.48 -3.92
C PRO A 462 -4.44 0.40 -5.45
N ALA A 463 -4.24 -0.80 -5.99
CA ALA A 463 -4.27 -1.02 -7.44
C ALA A 463 -5.68 -1.20 -8.01
N GLU A 464 -6.71 -1.31 -7.15
CA GLU A 464 -8.09 -1.55 -7.56
C GLU A 464 -8.86 -0.25 -7.81
N LEU A 465 -9.47 -0.15 -8.98
CA LEU A 465 -10.45 0.88 -9.30
C LEU A 465 -11.70 0.62 -8.43
N PRO A 466 -12.19 1.60 -7.65
CA PRO A 466 -13.47 1.44 -6.97
C PRO A 466 -14.57 1.20 -8.02
N GLU A 467 -15.43 0.21 -7.79
CA GLU A 467 -16.54 -0.15 -8.69
C GLU A 467 -17.61 0.96 -8.86
N THR A 468 -17.44 2.11 -8.21
CA THR A 468 -18.46 3.16 -8.07
C THR A 468 -17.91 4.57 -8.35
N SER A 469 -17.46 4.85 -9.57
CA SER A 469 -17.42 6.25 -10.02
C SER A 469 -17.96 6.40 -11.45
N ASP A 470 -19.10 7.09 -11.55
CA ASP A 470 -19.80 7.46 -12.79
C ASP A 470 -19.07 8.53 -13.62
N SER A 471 -17.82 8.87 -13.29
CA SER A 471 -16.95 9.71 -14.12
C SER A 471 -15.89 8.82 -14.79
N ALA A 472 -16.36 7.90 -15.63
CA ALA A 472 -15.47 7.14 -16.49
C ALA A 472 -14.72 8.13 -17.42
N LEU A 473 -13.41 8.29 -17.19
CA LEU A 473 -12.49 8.61 -18.27
C LEU A 473 -12.79 7.64 -19.43
N PRO A 474 -12.74 8.07 -20.70
CA PRO A 474 -13.10 7.23 -21.83
C PRO A 474 -12.39 5.88 -21.71
N ALA A 475 -13.20 4.84 -21.53
CA ALA A 475 -12.76 3.50 -21.23
C ALA A 475 -11.76 3.04 -22.30
N VAL A 476 -10.49 2.93 -21.93
CA VAL A 476 -9.61 1.98 -22.60
C VAL A 476 -10.03 0.62 -22.08
N THR A 477 -10.91 -0.03 -22.84
CA THR A 477 -11.25 -1.43 -22.68
C THR A 477 -9.98 -2.28 -22.74
N GLY A 478 -9.71 -3.01 -21.66
CA GLY A 478 -8.75 -4.11 -21.64
C GLY A 478 -7.54 -3.86 -20.75
N ILE A 479 -7.49 -4.54 -19.60
CA ILE A 479 -6.22 -4.98 -19.03
C ILE A 479 -5.50 -5.70 -20.17
N ASN A 480 -4.32 -5.22 -20.60
CA ASN A 480 -3.47 -5.95 -21.55
C ASN A 480 -3.02 -7.24 -20.87
N VAL A 481 -3.86 -8.27 -20.92
CA VAL A 481 -3.49 -9.63 -20.57
C VAL A 481 -2.38 -10.02 -21.55
N PRO A 482 -1.23 -10.55 -21.08
CA PRO A 482 -0.17 -11.00 -21.98
C PRO A 482 -0.75 -11.98 -22.99
N GLU A 483 -0.23 -11.99 -24.22
CA GLU A 483 -0.57 -13.06 -25.15
C GLU A 483 -0.04 -14.38 -24.56
N ILE A 484 -0.94 -15.28 -24.13
CA ILE A 484 -0.58 -16.58 -23.54
C ILE A 484 -0.59 -17.62 -24.65
N ARG A 485 0.57 -18.26 -24.89
CA ARG A 485 0.69 -19.40 -25.80
C ARG A 485 1.04 -20.65 -25.01
N VAL A 486 0.16 -21.64 -24.98
CA VAL A 486 0.46 -22.92 -24.31
C VAL A 486 1.11 -23.88 -25.30
N ALA A 487 2.20 -24.54 -24.89
CA ALA A 487 2.88 -25.63 -25.58
C ALA A 487 2.66 -26.96 -24.84
N GLY A 488 2.39 -28.07 -25.53
CA GLY A 488 2.21 -29.39 -24.90
C GLY A 488 0.77 -29.87 -24.67
N THR A 489 0.64 -31.15 -24.30
CA THR A 489 -0.64 -31.88 -24.11
C THR A 489 -1.12 -31.77 -22.66
N LEU A 490 -2.27 -31.13 -22.44
CA LEU A 490 -2.94 -31.09 -21.14
C LEU A 490 -3.82 -32.34 -20.99
N ALA A 491 -3.47 -33.26 -20.10
CA ALA A 491 -4.35 -34.36 -19.76
C ALA A 491 -5.33 -33.92 -18.67
N MET A 492 -6.64 -34.00 -18.96
CA MET A 492 -7.69 -33.66 -18.00
C MET A 492 -7.90 -34.79 -16.99
N GLY A 493 -7.75 -34.45 -15.71
CA GLY A 493 -8.42 -35.10 -14.59
C GLY A 493 -9.03 -34.03 -13.68
N ASN A 494 -10.31 -34.20 -13.34
CA ASN A 494 -11.15 -33.35 -12.47
C ASN A 494 -10.44 -32.22 -11.72
N THR A 495 -10.65 -30.96 -12.15
CA THR A 495 -10.57 -29.71 -11.33
C THR A 495 -9.36 -29.48 -10.40
N LEU A 496 -8.32 -30.32 -10.43
CA LEU A 496 -7.16 -30.27 -9.54
C LEU A 496 -5.81 -30.48 -10.27
N ALA A 497 -5.80 -30.64 -11.60
CA ALA A 497 -4.59 -30.86 -12.40
C ALA A 497 -4.11 -29.64 -13.21
N ALA A 498 -4.37 -28.43 -12.70
CA ALA A 498 -3.58 -27.24 -13.01
C ALA A 498 -2.82 -26.88 -11.74
N GLY A 499 -1.80 -27.68 -11.42
CA GLY A 499 -1.08 -27.57 -10.16
C GLY A 499 -0.23 -26.30 -10.06
N PRO A 500 0.12 -25.86 -8.85
CA PRO A 500 1.03 -24.72 -8.64
C PRO A 500 2.42 -24.93 -9.29
N ALA A 501 2.79 -26.19 -9.58
CA ALA A 501 4.00 -26.58 -10.30
C ALA A 501 4.15 -25.89 -11.68
N ALA A 502 3.04 -25.61 -12.36
CA ALA A 502 3.04 -24.97 -13.68
C ALA A 502 3.58 -23.52 -13.66
N THR A 503 3.65 -22.89 -12.49
CA THR A 503 4.10 -21.48 -12.33
C THR A 503 5.50 -21.34 -11.75
N LEU A 504 6.15 -22.44 -11.35
CA LEU A 504 7.48 -22.42 -10.71
C LEU A 504 8.54 -21.67 -11.54
N PRO A 505 8.63 -21.83 -12.88
CA PRO A 505 9.66 -21.14 -13.66
C PRO A 505 9.38 -19.65 -13.90
N ALA A 506 8.18 -19.15 -13.58
CA ALA A 506 7.71 -17.84 -14.03
C ALA A 506 8.62 -16.68 -13.58
N ALA A 507 9.01 -16.65 -12.30
CA ALA A 507 9.85 -15.59 -11.76
C ALA A 507 11.23 -15.54 -12.43
N ALA A 508 11.86 -16.69 -12.64
CA ALA A 508 13.16 -16.77 -13.31
C ALA A 508 13.05 -16.39 -14.79
N ALA A 509 12.01 -16.86 -15.50
CA ALA A 509 11.81 -16.50 -16.90
C ALA A 509 11.65 -14.98 -17.08
N VAL A 510 10.86 -14.33 -16.22
CA VAL A 510 10.70 -12.86 -16.24
C VAL A 510 12.00 -12.15 -15.85
N ALA A 511 12.70 -12.58 -14.79
CA ALA A 511 13.99 -12.00 -14.40
C ALA A 511 15.06 -12.11 -15.51
N ASN A 512 15.11 -13.26 -16.18
CA ASN A 512 16.02 -13.50 -17.31
C ASN A 512 15.65 -12.61 -18.51
N ALA A 513 14.36 -12.39 -18.75
CA ALA A 513 13.90 -11.49 -19.81
C ALA A 513 14.25 -10.03 -19.52
N ILE A 514 14.12 -9.58 -18.27
CA ILE A 514 14.55 -8.25 -17.82
C ILE A 514 16.06 -8.09 -18.01
N TYR A 515 16.86 -9.11 -17.65
CA TYR A 515 18.30 -9.08 -17.85
C TYR A 515 18.69 -9.01 -19.33
N ASP A 516 18.04 -9.79 -20.19
CA ASP A 516 18.25 -9.72 -21.65
C ASP A 516 17.89 -8.34 -22.22
N ALA A 517 16.81 -7.72 -21.72
CA ALA A 517 16.39 -6.38 -22.16
C ALA A 517 17.34 -5.27 -21.69
N THR A 518 17.79 -5.33 -20.44
CA THR A 518 18.36 -4.16 -19.73
C THR A 518 19.83 -4.30 -19.36
N GLY A 519 20.34 -5.54 -19.26
CA GLY A 519 21.63 -5.85 -18.64
C GLY A 519 21.61 -5.82 -17.10
N VAL A 520 20.47 -5.51 -16.48
CA VAL A 520 20.31 -5.48 -15.01
C VAL A 520 19.84 -6.84 -14.53
N ARG A 521 20.54 -7.39 -13.53
CA ARG A 521 20.16 -8.67 -12.91
C ARG A 521 19.44 -8.43 -11.59
N LEU A 522 18.15 -8.76 -11.54
CA LEU A 522 17.35 -8.75 -10.32
C LEU A 522 17.37 -10.15 -9.69
N ARG A 523 17.76 -10.23 -8.42
CA ARG A 523 17.89 -11.50 -7.66
C ARG A 523 16.85 -11.64 -6.54
N GLU A 524 15.84 -10.78 -6.56
CA GLU A 524 14.76 -10.72 -5.58
C GLU A 524 13.47 -10.21 -6.25
N PRO A 525 12.39 -11.01 -6.28
CA PRO A 525 11.06 -10.56 -6.68
C PRO A 525 10.32 -9.84 -5.53
N PRO A 526 9.31 -8.99 -5.81
CA PRO A 526 8.77 -8.69 -7.14
C PRO A 526 9.63 -7.70 -7.95
N PHE A 527 9.49 -7.71 -9.27
CA PHE A 527 10.24 -6.89 -10.23
C PHE A 527 9.50 -5.59 -10.53
N SER A 528 9.33 -4.75 -9.50
CA SER A 528 8.63 -3.47 -9.63
C SER A 528 9.42 -2.48 -10.50
N ALA A 529 8.69 -1.54 -11.10
CA ALA A 529 9.28 -0.49 -11.93
C ALA A 529 10.38 0.29 -11.19
N ASP A 530 10.14 0.59 -9.92
CA ASP A 530 11.10 1.32 -9.09
C ASP A 530 12.38 0.52 -8.81
N ARG A 531 12.29 -0.79 -8.54
CA ARG A 531 13.49 -1.64 -8.38
C ARG A 531 14.31 -1.70 -9.67
N ILE A 532 13.64 -1.81 -10.82
CA ILE A 532 14.29 -1.81 -12.14
C ILE A 532 14.99 -0.46 -12.37
N ARG A 533 14.30 0.65 -12.10
CA ARG A 533 14.85 2.01 -12.23
C ARG A 533 16.08 2.23 -11.34
N ARG A 534 15.98 1.93 -10.04
CA ARG A 534 17.13 2.04 -9.10
C ARG A 534 18.33 1.22 -9.59
N ALA A 535 18.08 0.03 -10.12
CA ALA A 535 19.14 -0.84 -10.61
C ALA A 535 19.73 -0.38 -11.96
N LEU A 536 18.93 0.26 -12.83
CA LEU A 536 19.42 0.94 -14.04
C LEU A 536 20.28 2.17 -13.70
N ASP A 537 19.86 2.97 -12.71
CA ASP A 537 20.61 4.14 -12.25
C ASP A 537 21.95 3.73 -11.63
N ALA A 538 21.97 2.65 -10.85
CA ALA A 538 23.20 2.10 -10.26
C ALA A 538 24.23 1.61 -11.30
N GLN A 539 23.80 1.26 -12.52
CA GLN A 539 24.71 0.89 -13.61
C GLN A 539 25.33 2.11 -14.32
N GLN A 540 24.84 3.33 -14.08
CA GLN A 540 25.47 4.52 -14.66
C GLN A 540 26.85 4.73 -14.00
N PRO A 541 27.93 4.85 -14.79
CA PRO A 541 29.27 4.97 -14.23
C PRO A 541 29.36 6.25 -13.39
N GLU A 542 29.65 6.11 -12.09
CA GLU A 542 30.04 7.23 -11.25
C GLU A 542 31.23 7.93 -11.92
N LYS A 543 31.08 9.23 -12.20
CA LYS A 543 32.19 10.06 -12.69
C LYS A 543 33.31 10.04 -11.64
N ARG A 544 34.33 9.20 -11.87
CA ARG A 544 35.52 9.04 -11.03
C ARG A 544 36.13 10.41 -10.71
N ARG A 545 35.90 10.91 -9.50
CA ARG A 545 36.55 12.14 -9.02
C ARG A 545 38.02 11.83 -8.69
N SER A 546 38.91 12.34 -9.54
CA SER A 546 40.36 12.31 -9.36
C SER A 546 40.82 13.09 -8.13
N LYS A 547 41.82 12.57 -7.39
CA LYS A 547 42.42 13.17 -6.18
C LYS A 547 43.21 14.47 -6.41
N ARG A 548 43.33 14.97 -7.66
CA ARG A 548 43.70 16.38 -7.92
C ARG A 548 42.52 17.35 -7.73
N GLY A 549 41.35 16.82 -7.40
CA GLY A 549 40.06 17.48 -7.41
C GLY A 549 39.67 18.25 -6.17
N TRP A 550 40.52 18.47 -5.16
CA TRP A 550 40.13 19.34 -4.03
C TRP A 550 39.91 20.79 -4.48
N PHE A 551 40.83 21.37 -5.27
CA PHE A 551 40.68 22.73 -5.79
C PHE A 551 39.58 22.81 -6.86
N ALA A 552 39.43 21.78 -7.69
CA ALA A 552 38.35 21.69 -8.66
C ALA A 552 36.99 21.40 -7.99
N ALA A 553 36.95 20.72 -6.84
CA ALA A 553 35.74 20.48 -6.05
C ALA A 553 35.38 21.70 -5.21
N ALA A 554 36.34 22.47 -4.70
CA ALA A 554 36.08 23.76 -4.07
C ALA A 554 35.60 24.78 -5.11
N ALA A 555 36.21 24.82 -6.30
CA ALA A 555 35.75 25.64 -7.41
C ALA A 555 34.41 25.15 -7.99
N ALA A 556 34.15 23.85 -8.05
CA ALA A 556 32.86 23.29 -8.47
C ALA A 556 31.80 23.35 -7.38
N ALA A 557 32.17 23.37 -6.11
CA ALA A 557 31.27 23.65 -4.99
C ALA A 557 30.94 25.14 -4.95
N ALA A 558 31.92 26.03 -5.16
CA ALA A 558 31.69 27.47 -5.32
C ALA A 558 30.88 27.77 -6.59
N ALA A 559 31.18 27.13 -7.71
CA ALA A 559 30.40 27.25 -8.96
C ALA A 559 29.04 26.57 -8.83
N GLY A 560 28.93 25.48 -8.06
CA GLY A 560 27.67 24.83 -7.72
C GLY A 560 26.81 25.69 -6.82
N LEU A 561 27.39 26.37 -5.84
CA LEU A 561 26.76 27.37 -4.98
C LEU A 561 26.38 28.61 -5.79
N CYS A 562 27.25 29.06 -6.70
CA CYS A 562 26.92 30.14 -7.64
C CYS A 562 25.82 29.72 -8.61
N ALA A 563 25.76 28.45 -9.03
CA ALA A 563 24.71 27.91 -9.88
C ALA A 563 23.38 27.74 -9.14
N THR A 564 23.37 27.37 -7.86
CA THR A 564 22.15 27.30 -7.04
C THR A 564 21.60 28.69 -6.73
N VAL A 565 22.49 29.69 -6.58
CA VAL A 565 22.15 31.10 -6.31
C VAL A 565 21.94 31.91 -7.60
N LEU A 566 22.34 31.38 -8.77
CA LEU A 566 22.11 32.03 -10.07
C LEU A 566 20.61 32.29 -10.25
N PRO A 567 20.19 33.55 -10.50
CA PRO A 567 18.78 33.90 -10.61
C PRO A 567 18.09 33.27 -11.83
N TRP A 568 18.87 32.80 -12.81
CA TRP A 568 18.39 32.13 -14.02
C TRP A 568 19.02 30.74 -14.17
N ARG A 569 18.17 29.73 -14.40
CA ARG A 569 18.57 28.39 -14.81
C ARG A 569 18.40 28.21 -16.31
N ALA A 570 19.12 27.26 -16.91
CA ALA A 570 18.97 26.97 -18.33
C ALA A 570 17.55 26.42 -18.62
N PRO A 571 16.92 26.85 -19.73
CA PRO A 571 15.64 26.31 -20.14
C PRO A 571 15.78 24.83 -20.55
N ILE A 572 14.77 24.01 -20.24
CA ILE A 572 14.66 22.66 -20.78
C ILE A 572 13.87 22.74 -22.09
N ALA A 573 14.40 22.13 -23.16
CA ALA A 573 13.77 22.17 -24.48
C ALA A 573 12.36 21.52 -24.42
N PRO A 574 11.37 22.07 -25.14
CA PRO A 574 10.06 21.44 -25.26
C PRO A 574 10.18 20.06 -25.92
N VAL A 575 9.28 19.14 -25.55
CA VAL A 575 9.14 17.83 -26.19
C VAL A 575 7.80 17.74 -26.92
N THR A 576 7.73 16.82 -27.88
CA THR A 576 6.45 16.45 -28.50
C THR A 576 5.57 15.73 -27.48
N PRO A 577 4.25 16.01 -27.42
CA PRO A 577 3.31 15.28 -26.57
C PRO A 577 3.37 13.78 -26.85
N GLN A 578 3.21 12.97 -25.80
CA GLN A 578 3.17 11.51 -25.96
C GLN A 578 1.82 11.06 -26.55
N GLU A 579 1.82 9.95 -27.30
CA GLU A 579 0.59 9.43 -27.89
C GLU A 579 -0.36 8.85 -26.83
N PRO A 580 -1.68 8.99 -27.00
CA PRO A 580 -2.67 8.37 -26.10
C PRO A 580 -2.48 6.86 -25.98
N GLY A 581 -2.59 6.31 -24.76
CA GLY A 581 -2.47 4.88 -24.48
C GLY A 581 -1.09 4.38 -24.08
N PHE A 582 -0.13 5.28 -23.84
CA PHE A 582 1.22 4.93 -23.38
C PHE A 582 1.26 4.44 -21.92
N TYR A 583 0.44 5.01 -21.03
CA TYR A 583 0.46 4.70 -19.59
C TYR A 583 -0.52 3.59 -19.22
N SER A 584 -0.11 2.70 -18.30
CA SER A 584 -0.99 1.67 -17.76
C SER A 584 -2.15 2.26 -16.93
N ALA A 585 -3.28 1.55 -16.86
CA ALA A 585 -4.43 1.97 -16.03
C ALA A 585 -4.07 2.14 -14.55
N ALA A 586 -3.18 1.29 -14.01
CA ALA A 586 -2.71 1.38 -12.64
C ALA A 586 -1.89 2.67 -12.40
N THR A 587 -1.04 3.06 -13.37
CA THR A 587 -0.29 4.32 -13.31
C THR A 587 -1.22 5.53 -13.33
N LEU A 588 -2.25 5.50 -14.18
CA LEU A 588 -3.23 6.59 -14.27
C LEU A 588 -4.07 6.70 -13.00
N GLU A 589 -4.51 5.58 -12.41
CA GLU A 589 -5.25 5.59 -11.15
C GLU A 589 -4.40 6.07 -9.97
N ARG A 590 -3.15 5.59 -9.87
CA ARG A 590 -2.18 6.13 -8.91
C ARG A 590 -2.01 7.63 -9.10
N GLY A 591 -1.84 8.08 -10.34
CA GLY A 591 -1.72 9.50 -10.67
C GLY A 591 -2.96 10.33 -10.31
N ARG A 592 -4.16 9.77 -10.50
CA ARG A 592 -5.43 10.39 -10.09
C ARG A 592 -5.50 10.58 -8.57
N LEU A 593 -5.13 9.56 -7.80
CA LEU A 593 -5.09 9.62 -6.35
C LEU A 593 -4.02 10.59 -5.83
N VAL A 594 -2.84 10.61 -6.46
CA VAL A 594 -1.78 11.58 -6.17
C VAL A 594 -2.25 13.00 -6.47
N ALA A 595 -2.94 13.23 -7.59
CA ALA A 595 -3.48 14.54 -7.95
C ALA A 595 -4.56 15.03 -6.96
N ALA A 596 -5.40 14.10 -6.46
CA ALA A 596 -6.40 14.39 -5.44
C ALA A 596 -5.73 14.71 -4.09
N ALA A 597 -4.80 13.87 -3.64
CA ALA A 597 -4.07 14.11 -2.39
C ALA A 597 -3.24 15.40 -2.41
N GLY A 598 -2.79 15.84 -3.60
CA GLY A 598 -2.06 17.08 -3.82
C GLY A 598 -2.95 18.30 -4.11
N ASP A 599 -4.28 18.19 -3.98
CA ASP A 599 -5.25 19.26 -4.19
C ASP A 599 -5.06 20.01 -5.55
N CYS A 600 -4.60 19.30 -6.58
CA CYS A 600 -4.26 19.90 -7.87
C CYS A 600 -5.47 20.63 -8.47
N ALA A 601 -6.64 19.98 -8.41
CA ALA A 601 -7.88 20.53 -8.93
C ALA A 601 -8.38 21.73 -8.12
N VAL A 602 -8.18 21.75 -6.81
CA VAL A 602 -8.55 22.87 -5.93
C VAL A 602 -7.75 24.11 -6.31
N CYS A 603 -6.43 23.98 -6.51
CA CYS A 603 -5.58 25.12 -6.86
C CYS A 603 -5.69 25.54 -8.34
N HIS A 604 -5.87 24.58 -9.25
CA HIS A 604 -5.81 24.81 -10.70
C HIS A 604 -7.18 24.87 -11.39
N THR A 605 -8.25 25.17 -10.65
CA THR A 605 -9.59 25.36 -11.24
C THR A 605 -10.18 26.68 -10.76
N ALA A 606 -10.47 27.60 -11.68
CA ALA A 606 -11.20 28.82 -11.34
C ALA A 606 -12.67 28.50 -11.00
N PRO A 607 -13.35 29.31 -10.16
CA PRO A 607 -14.78 29.15 -9.91
C PRO A 607 -15.60 29.13 -11.20
N GLY A 608 -16.37 28.06 -11.42
CA GLY A 608 -17.13 27.83 -12.66
C GLY A 608 -16.29 27.51 -13.90
N GLY A 609 -14.96 27.33 -13.75
CA GLY A 609 -14.02 26.99 -14.81
C GLY A 609 -13.90 25.48 -15.06
N VAL A 610 -13.11 25.13 -16.08
CA VAL A 610 -12.81 23.72 -16.40
C VAL A 610 -11.71 23.23 -15.45
N LYS A 611 -11.87 21.99 -14.94
CA LYS A 611 -10.91 21.34 -14.04
C LYS A 611 -9.48 21.47 -14.59
N ASN A 612 -8.54 21.90 -13.74
CA ASN A 612 -7.10 22.02 -14.04
C ASN A 612 -6.71 23.07 -15.11
N ALA A 613 -7.65 23.86 -15.65
CA ALA A 613 -7.37 24.88 -16.66
C ALA A 613 -6.74 26.17 -16.11
N GLY A 614 -6.53 26.27 -14.80
CA GLY A 614 -5.93 27.40 -14.10
C GLY A 614 -6.88 28.60 -13.93
N GLY A 615 -6.31 29.75 -13.56
CA GLY A 615 -7.02 31.02 -13.45
C GLY A 615 -7.61 31.33 -12.06
N LEU A 616 -7.42 30.45 -11.07
CA LEU A 616 -7.81 30.73 -9.68
C LEU A 616 -6.94 31.86 -9.11
N ALA A 617 -7.57 32.86 -8.51
CA ALA A 617 -6.90 33.97 -7.83
C ALA A 617 -6.62 33.62 -6.37
N LEU A 618 -5.34 33.50 -6.00
CA LEU A 618 -4.88 33.30 -4.64
C LEU A 618 -4.40 34.64 -4.06
N GLU A 619 -5.18 35.19 -3.14
CA GLU A 619 -4.81 36.42 -2.45
C GLU A 619 -3.75 36.15 -1.38
N THR A 620 -2.65 36.88 -1.45
CA THR A 620 -1.57 36.80 -0.46
C THR A 620 -1.31 38.18 0.14
N PRO A 621 -0.65 38.26 1.30
CA PRO A 621 -0.18 39.54 1.85
C PRO A 621 0.77 40.33 0.92
N PHE A 622 1.25 39.71 -0.16
CA PHE A 622 2.19 40.29 -1.12
C PHE A 622 1.54 40.69 -2.45
N GLY A 623 0.24 40.42 -2.65
CA GLY A 623 -0.51 40.58 -3.90
C GLY A 623 -1.19 39.27 -4.35
N THR A 624 -1.69 39.25 -5.58
CA THR A 624 -2.51 38.16 -6.10
C THR A 624 -1.71 37.24 -7.01
N VAL A 625 -1.72 35.94 -6.71
CA VAL A 625 -1.11 34.89 -7.53
C VAL A 625 -2.20 34.13 -8.27
N TYR A 626 -2.10 34.06 -9.59
CA TYR A 626 -3.01 33.26 -10.41
C TYR A 626 -2.44 31.87 -10.69
N SER A 627 -3.27 30.83 -10.56
CA SER A 627 -2.88 29.46 -10.90
C SER A 627 -2.76 29.26 -12.41
N THR A 628 -1.84 28.39 -12.82
CA THR A 628 -1.53 28.12 -14.24
C THR A 628 -2.41 27.03 -14.82
N ASN A 629 -2.56 27.00 -16.15
CA ASN A 629 -3.14 25.83 -16.83
C ASN A 629 -2.16 24.65 -16.76
N ILE A 630 -2.60 23.51 -16.20
CA ILE A 630 -1.80 22.27 -16.08
C ILE A 630 -2.33 21.12 -16.94
N THR A 631 -3.26 21.41 -17.86
CA THR A 631 -3.75 20.45 -18.85
C THR A 631 -2.68 20.19 -19.94
N PRO A 632 -2.79 19.11 -20.74
CA PRO A 632 -1.81 18.79 -21.78
C PRO A 632 -1.94 19.67 -23.04
N ASP A 633 -2.61 20.82 -22.95
CA ASP A 633 -2.59 21.81 -24.03
C ASP A 633 -1.16 22.29 -24.32
N VAL A 634 -0.79 22.33 -25.59
CA VAL A 634 0.59 22.60 -26.02
C VAL A 634 0.96 24.08 -26.04
N GLU A 635 -0.05 24.97 -26.06
CA GLU A 635 0.14 26.42 -26.16
C GLU A 635 0.10 27.09 -24.79
N THR A 636 -0.93 26.77 -24.00
CA THR A 636 -1.26 27.41 -22.73
C THR A 636 -1.02 26.51 -21.52
N GLY A 637 -0.98 25.19 -21.72
CA GLY A 637 -0.77 24.18 -20.68
C GLY A 637 0.66 23.62 -20.60
N ILE A 638 0.77 22.39 -20.11
CA ILE A 638 2.04 21.66 -19.95
C ILE A 638 2.29 20.62 -21.05
N GLY A 639 1.51 20.62 -22.13
CA GLY A 639 1.57 19.61 -23.20
C GLY A 639 2.94 19.40 -23.84
N ASN A 640 3.78 20.44 -23.85
CA ASN A 640 5.13 20.42 -24.41
C ASN A 640 6.25 20.22 -23.37
N TRP A 641 5.90 19.92 -22.12
CA TRP A 641 6.86 19.70 -21.04
C TRP A 641 7.35 18.27 -21.06
N SER A 642 8.63 18.06 -20.75
CA SER A 642 9.14 16.72 -20.43
C SER A 642 8.90 16.42 -18.96
N PHE A 643 8.94 15.13 -18.59
CA PHE A 643 8.92 14.73 -17.19
C PHE A 643 10.00 15.45 -16.37
N ALA A 644 11.22 15.59 -16.89
CA ALA A 644 12.30 16.33 -16.22
C ALA A 644 11.98 17.82 -16.00
N ALA A 645 11.22 18.46 -16.91
CA ALA A 645 10.78 19.84 -16.71
C ALA A 645 9.67 19.94 -15.66
N PHE A 646 8.73 18.98 -15.66
CA PHE A 646 7.66 18.87 -14.68
C PHE A 646 8.21 18.61 -13.27
N GLU A 647 9.06 17.59 -13.12
CA GLU A 647 9.72 17.26 -11.86
C GLU A 647 10.52 18.45 -11.32
N ARG A 648 11.28 19.15 -12.17
CA ARG A 648 12.02 20.34 -11.74
C ARG A 648 11.11 21.46 -11.24
N ALA A 649 9.94 21.65 -11.84
CA ALA A 649 8.97 22.62 -11.34
C ALA A 649 8.42 22.19 -9.99
N MET A 650 7.96 20.94 -9.88
CA MET A 650 7.35 20.37 -8.67
C MET A 650 8.31 20.27 -7.49
N ARG A 651 9.58 19.92 -7.72
CA ARG A 651 10.58 19.72 -6.66
C ARG A 651 11.38 20.98 -6.35
N GLU A 652 11.80 21.74 -7.36
CA GLU A 652 12.75 22.84 -7.17
C GLU A 652 12.13 24.24 -7.26
N GLY A 653 10.85 24.33 -7.66
CA GLY A 653 10.19 25.60 -7.92
C GLY A 653 10.82 26.35 -9.09
N ILE A 654 11.28 25.62 -10.13
CA ILE A 654 11.87 26.21 -11.34
C ILE A 654 11.06 25.78 -12.55
N HIS A 655 10.44 26.76 -13.21
CA HIS A 655 9.66 26.58 -14.43
C HIS A 655 10.53 26.03 -15.59
N ARG A 656 9.91 25.45 -16.62
CA ARG A 656 10.61 24.93 -17.82
C ARG A 656 11.56 25.93 -18.47
N ASP A 657 11.17 27.20 -18.54
CA ASP A 657 11.98 28.30 -19.12
C ASP A 657 13.15 28.76 -18.22
N GLY A 658 13.28 28.21 -17.02
CA GLY A 658 14.36 28.50 -16.07
C GLY A 658 14.06 29.62 -15.06
N ARG A 659 12.89 30.26 -15.12
CA ARG A 659 12.46 31.23 -14.08
C ARG A 659 12.04 30.52 -12.80
N ARG A 660 12.23 31.18 -11.66
CA ARG A 660 11.73 30.71 -10.36
C ARG A 660 10.21 30.88 -10.26
N LEU A 661 9.56 29.91 -9.62
CA LEU A 661 8.13 29.89 -9.30
C LEU A 661 7.90 30.46 -7.91
N TYR A 662 6.78 31.16 -7.73
CA TYR A 662 6.41 31.69 -6.42
C TYR A 662 6.01 30.54 -5.48
N PRO A 663 6.40 30.58 -4.20
CA PRO A 663 6.15 29.50 -3.24
C PRO A 663 4.68 29.35 -2.82
N ALA A 664 3.77 30.14 -3.41
CA ALA A 664 2.34 29.83 -3.39
C ALA A 664 2.05 28.49 -4.09
N PHE A 665 2.85 28.13 -5.09
CA PHE A 665 2.95 26.76 -5.56
C PHE A 665 3.79 25.95 -4.54
N PRO A 666 3.23 24.94 -3.87
CA PRO A 666 3.85 24.30 -2.69
C PRO A 666 4.98 23.32 -3.04
N TYR A 667 5.89 23.70 -3.93
CA TYR A 667 7.04 22.89 -4.34
C TYR A 667 7.97 22.51 -3.17
N THR A 668 7.93 23.25 -2.06
CA THR A 668 8.66 22.90 -0.83
C THR A 668 8.11 21.63 -0.16
N ALA A 669 6.82 21.36 -0.29
CA ALA A 669 6.18 20.14 0.20
C ALA A 669 6.28 19.03 -0.86
N PHE A 670 6.02 19.36 -2.14
CA PHE A 670 6.10 18.40 -3.24
C PHE A 670 7.51 17.83 -3.47
N ALA A 671 8.57 18.50 -3.00
CA ALA A 671 9.91 17.93 -2.94
C ALA A 671 9.99 16.59 -2.19
N LYS A 672 9.08 16.35 -1.23
CA LYS A 672 9.02 15.12 -0.43
C LYS A 672 8.40 13.93 -1.15
N ILE A 673 7.68 14.15 -2.24
CA ILE A 673 6.95 13.11 -2.98
C ILE A 673 7.93 12.09 -3.57
N SER A 674 7.57 10.81 -3.58
CA SER A 674 8.38 9.77 -4.22
C SER A 674 8.46 9.95 -5.73
N ASP A 675 9.46 9.38 -6.38
CA ASP A 675 9.56 9.48 -7.84
C ASP A 675 8.41 8.76 -8.56
N ALA A 676 7.92 7.66 -7.99
CA ALA A 676 6.80 6.90 -8.54
C ALA A 676 5.50 7.72 -8.53
N ASP A 677 5.24 8.46 -7.45
CA ASP A 677 4.09 9.37 -7.37
C ASP A 677 4.25 10.57 -8.31
N MET A 678 5.46 11.14 -8.40
CA MET A 678 5.75 12.26 -9.31
C MET A 678 5.51 11.88 -10.78
N GLN A 679 5.95 10.68 -11.19
CA GLN A 679 5.74 10.17 -12.54
C GLN A 679 4.27 9.85 -12.81
N SER A 680 3.59 9.22 -11.85
CA SER A 680 2.18 8.88 -11.98
C SER A 680 1.31 10.14 -12.09
N LEU A 681 1.62 11.17 -11.30
CA LEU A 681 0.97 12.47 -11.40
C LEU A 681 1.15 13.10 -12.79
N TYR A 682 2.38 13.11 -13.29
CA TYR A 682 2.67 13.61 -14.65
C TYR A 682 1.88 12.82 -15.70
N ALA A 683 1.88 11.49 -15.62
CA ALA A 683 1.15 10.63 -16.55
C ALA A 683 -0.35 10.93 -16.56
N TYR A 684 -0.97 11.06 -15.38
CA TYR A 684 -2.38 11.38 -15.23
C TYR A 684 -2.71 12.75 -15.82
N LEU A 685 -1.94 13.79 -15.49
CA LEU A 685 -2.15 15.13 -16.06
C LEU A 685 -2.00 15.13 -17.59
N MET A 686 -0.99 14.44 -18.12
CA MET A 686 -0.75 14.37 -19.56
C MET A 686 -1.78 13.52 -20.32
N SER A 687 -2.52 12.65 -19.64
CA SER A 687 -3.63 11.88 -20.21
C SER A 687 -4.98 12.61 -20.20
N SER A 688 -5.08 13.75 -19.51
CA SER A 688 -6.34 14.49 -19.38
C SER A 688 -6.73 15.23 -20.66
N GLU A 689 -7.96 15.75 -20.72
CA GLU A 689 -8.40 16.52 -21.89
C GLU A 689 -7.60 17.83 -22.04
N PRO A 690 -7.00 18.11 -23.21
CA PRO A 690 -6.31 19.38 -23.44
C PRO A 690 -7.31 20.54 -23.45
N VAL A 691 -7.09 21.55 -22.60
CA VAL A 691 -7.92 22.75 -22.55
C VAL A 691 -7.05 23.96 -22.83
N LYS A 692 -7.35 24.69 -23.91
CA LYS A 692 -6.69 25.96 -24.18
C LYS A 692 -7.29 27.05 -23.28
N ALA A 693 -6.49 27.57 -22.35
CA ALA A 693 -6.91 28.57 -21.38
C ALA A 693 -5.78 29.57 -21.09
N ASP A 694 -5.94 30.81 -21.56
CA ASP A 694 -5.05 31.91 -21.22
C ASP A 694 -5.39 32.49 -19.84
N VAL A 695 -4.51 32.28 -18.86
CA VAL A 695 -4.73 32.72 -17.47
C VAL A 695 -4.14 34.12 -17.21
N PRO A 696 -4.73 34.90 -16.29
CA PRO A 696 -4.17 36.18 -15.86
C PRO A 696 -2.75 36.05 -15.31
N ARG A 697 -1.96 37.14 -15.41
CA ARG A 697 -0.59 37.16 -14.86
C ARG A 697 -0.63 37.49 -13.37
N THR A 698 0.22 36.81 -12.59
CA THR A 698 0.48 37.13 -11.18
C THR A 698 0.87 38.60 -10.97
N GLU A 699 0.20 39.27 -10.04
CA GLU A 699 0.41 40.68 -9.69
C GLU A 699 0.85 40.80 -8.23
N LEU A 700 2.15 40.92 -7.99
CA LEU A 700 2.71 41.13 -6.65
C LEU A 700 3.23 42.56 -6.47
N ALA A 701 3.18 43.06 -5.25
CA ALA A 701 3.75 44.36 -4.88
C ALA A 701 5.28 44.33 -4.94
N PHE A 702 5.89 45.49 -5.21
CA PHE A 702 7.35 45.64 -5.09
C PHE A 702 7.79 45.47 -3.62
N PRO A 703 8.90 44.75 -3.33
CA PRO A 703 9.84 44.11 -4.26
C PRO A 703 9.54 42.65 -4.62
N PHE A 704 8.41 42.09 -4.17
CA PHE A 704 8.04 40.67 -4.36
C PHE A 704 7.75 40.29 -5.82
N ASN A 705 7.49 41.27 -6.70
CA ASN A 705 7.39 41.06 -8.14
C ASN A 705 8.74 40.74 -8.84
N ILE A 706 9.88 40.92 -8.17
CA ILE A 706 11.21 40.66 -8.74
C ILE A 706 11.56 39.17 -8.60
N ARG A 707 11.13 38.35 -9.58
CA ARG A 707 11.36 36.88 -9.61
C ARG A 707 12.78 36.41 -9.26
N PRO A 708 13.87 37.07 -9.73
CA PRO A 708 15.24 36.71 -9.34
C PRO A 708 15.50 36.60 -7.83
N LEU A 709 14.80 37.39 -7.00
CA LEU A 709 14.99 37.38 -5.54
C LEU A 709 14.58 36.04 -4.91
N LEU A 710 13.73 35.25 -5.59
CA LEU A 710 13.34 33.92 -5.13
C LEU A 710 14.50 32.94 -5.06
N ALA A 711 15.61 33.16 -5.79
CA ALA A 711 16.80 32.31 -5.64
C ALA A 711 17.35 32.39 -4.19
N GLY A 712 17.35 33.58 -3.59
CA GLY A 712 17.71 33.78 -2.19
C GLY A 712 16.67 33.21 -1.23
N TRP A 713 15.38 33.33 -1.57
CA TRP A 713 14.29 32.73 -0.79
C TRP A 713 14.42 31.20 -0.74
N ASN A 714 14.64 30.53 -1.88
CA ASN A 714 14.81 29.07 -1.94
C ASN A 714 16.04 28.62 -1.15
N LEU A 715 17.14 29.38 -1.18
CA LEU A 715 18.33 29.08 -0.37
C LEU A 715 17.99 29.02 1.14
N LEU A 716 17.15 29.94 1.60
CA LEU A 716 16.78 30.04 3.01
C LEU A 716 15.74 28.98 3.41
N PHE A 717 14.69 28.80 2.60
CA PHE A 717 13.46 28.12 3.02
C PHE A 717 13.13 26.83 2.27
N HIS A 718 13.84 26.49 1.21
CA HIS A 718 13.58 25.27 0.44
C HIS A 718 14.65 24.19 0.68
N ARG A 719 14.19 22.95 0.83
CA ARG A 719 15.01 21.74 0.89
C ARG A 719 14.48 20.80 -0.17
N ASN A 720 15.33 20.41 -1.13
CA ASN A 720 14.96 19.50 -2.20
C ASN A 720 15.30 18.06 -1.78
N GLU A 721 14.51 17.53 -0.84
CA GLU A 721 14.74 16.21 -0.22
C GLU A 721 13.43 15.41 -0.25
N GLN A 722 13.52 14.15 -0.72
CA GLN A 722 12.40 13.21 -0.68
C GLN A 722 12.12 12.77 0.76
N PHE A 723 10.87 12.40 1.04
CA PHE A 723 10.48 11.87 2.35
C PHE A 723 11.33 10.62 2.69
N GLN A 724 11.74 10.55 3.95
CA GLN A 724 12.47 9.40 4.49
C GLN A 724 11.66 8.83 5.66
N PRO A 725 11.20 7.57 5.58
CA PRO A 725 10.48 6.93 6.68
C PRO A 725 11.29 6.90 7.97
N ASP A 726 10.64 7.18 9.10
CA ASP A 726 11.22 7.02 10.42
C ASP A 726 11.09 5.56 10.87
N ALA A 727 12.22 4.86 11.00
CA ALA A 727 12.28 3.46 11.41
C ALA A 727 11.78 3.21 12.85
N ALA A 728 11.67 4.26 13.69
CA ALA A 728 11.10 4.15 15.03
C ALA A 728 9.57 4.28 15.05
N ARG A 729 8.95 4.58 13.91
CA ARG A 729 7.51 4.80 13.76
C ARG A 729 6.83 3.65 13.00
N SER A 730 5.53 3.51 13.19
CA SER A 730 4.73 2.50 12.48
C SER A 730 4.62 2.83 10.98
N ALA A 731 4.36 1.82 10.16
CA ALA A 731 4.09 2.02 8.73
C ALA A 731 2.94 3.01 8.48
N GLN A 732 1.86 2.92 9.26
CA GLN A 732 0.72 3.84 9.19
C GLN A 732 1.13 5.29 9.51
N TRP A 733 2.00 5.51 10.51
CA TRP A 733 2.49 6.85 10.82
C TRP A 733 3.35 7.39 9.69
N ASN A 734 4.25 6.59 9.13
CA ASN A 734 5.10 7.00 8.00
C ASN A 734 4.27 7.31 6.74
N ARG A 735 3.23 6.52 6.45
CA ARG A 735 2.25 6.81 5.37
C ARG A 735 1.55 8.15 5.62
N GLY A 736 1.07 8.36 6.83
CA GLY A 736 0.39 9.60 7.22
C GLY A 736 1.28 10.83 7.12
N ALA A 737 2.52 10.72 7.59
CA ALA A 737 3.53 11.76 7.49
C ALA A 737 3.85 12.09 6.03
N TYR A 738 4.07 11.07 5.20
CA TYR A 738 4.31 11.24 3.77
C TYR A 738 3.19 12.01 3.07
N LEU A 739 1.94 11.61 3.31
CA LEU A 739 0.77 12.25 2.72
C LEU A 739 0.57 13.67 3.25
N ALA A 740 0.62 13.88 4.56
CA ALA A 740 0.35 15.18 5.18
C ALA A 740 1.47 16.21 4.95
N GLU A 741 2.73 15.78 4.93
CA GLU A 741 3.88 16.67 4.74
C GLU A 741 4.24 16.91 3.28
N GLY A 742 3.91 15.95 2.41
CA GLY A 742 4.18 15.99 0.97
C GLY A 742 2.99 16.51 0.19
N LEU A 743 2.10 15.61 -0.22
CA LEU A 743 0.97 15.91 -1.11
C LEU A 743 -0.06 16.84 -0.46
N GLY A 744 -0.60 16.47 0.70
CA GLY A 744 -1.62 17.25 1.40
C GLY A 744 -1.10 18.53 2.06
N HIS A 745 0.22 18.71 2.10
CA HIS A 745 0.92 19.94 2.52
C HIS A 745 0.26 20.67 3.72
N CYS A 746 -0.18 19.94 4.75
CA CYS A 746 -1.05 20.47 5.79
C CYS A 746 -0.39 21.66 6.52
N SER A 747 0.93 21.61 6.66
CA SER A 747 1.73 22.66 7.29
C SER A 747 1.72 23.98 6.51
N ALA A 748 1.43 23.95 5.21
CA ALA A 748 1.27 25.15 4.41
C ALA A 748 0.10 26.00 4.92
N CYS A 749 -0.98 25.43 5.45
CA CYS A 749 -2.06 26.24 6.02
C CYS A 749 -1.97 26.31 7.55
N HIS A 750 -1.55 25.22 8.20
CA HIS A 750 -1.60 25.05 9.64
C HIS A 750 -0.31 25.42 10.40
N SER A 751 0.68 26.00 9.74
CA SER A 751 1.88 26.57 10.40
C SER A 751 1.97 28.09 10.19
N PRO A 752 2.51 28.85 11.17
CA PRO A 752 2.67 30.28 11.03
C PRO A 752 3.83 30.60 10.07
N ARG A 753 3.68 31.68 9.31
CA ARG A 753 4.73 32.18 8.40
C ARG A 753 5.56 33.31 9.02
N ASN A 754 6.77 33.49 8.52
CA ASN A 754 7.60 34.65 8.81
C ASN A 754 7.26 35.82 7.83
N PRO A 755 7.77 37.05 8.06
CA PRO A 755 7.48 38.19 7.19
C PRO A 755 7.93 38.05 5.72
N LEU A 756 8.80 37.10 5.41
CA LEU A 756 9.23 36.76 4.04
C LEU A 756 8.37 35.66 3.41
N GLY A 757 7.27 35.26 4.05
CA GLY A 757 6.36 34.22 3.58
C GLY A 757 6.84 32.78 3.80
N GLY A 758 8.00 32.57 4.43
CA GLY A 758 8.51 31.23 4.73
C GLY A 758 7.81 30.59 5.94
N GLU A 759 7.51 29.29 5.85
CA GLU A 759 6.92 28.52 6.95
C GLU A 759 7.87 28.43 8.16
N LYS A 760 7.34 28.54 9.38
CA LYS A 760 8.11 28.31 10.61
C LYS A 760 8.00 26.84 11.04
N GLY A 761 9.11 26.10 10.91
CA GLY A 761 9.21 24.72 11.39
C GLY A 761 9.50 24.57 12.90
N GLY A 762 9.92 23.37 13.29
CA GLY A 762 10.28 23.04 14.67
C GLY A 762 9.08 23.18 15.62
N ARG A 763 9.24 23.91 16.73
CA ARG A 763 8.15 24.11 17.72
C ARG A 763 6.91 24.85 17.20
N HIS A 764 6.98 25.44 16.00
CA HIS A 764 5.88 26.17 15.37
C HIS A 764 5.13 25.34 14.32
N TYR A 765 5.65 24.16 13.99
CA TYR A 765 5.03 23.25 13.04
C TYR A 765 3.63 22.85 13.50
N LEU A 766 2.62 23.03 12.63
CA LEU A 766 1.21 22.73 12.86
C LEU A 766 0.54 23.47 14.03
N THR A 767 1.14 24.57 14.49
CA THR A 767 0.61 25.38 15.63
C THR A 767 -0.47 26.40 15.26
N GLY A 768 -1.01 26.32 14.05
CA GLY A 768 -2.00 27.23 13.50
C GLY A 768 -1.41 28.18 12.45
N GLY A 769 -2.25 28.77 11.63
CA GLY A 769 -1.82 29.64 10.53
C GLY A 769 -2.97 30.41 9.90
N THR A 770 -2.77 30.88 8.67
CA THR A 770 -3.78 31.61 7.90
C THR A 770 -3.70 31.22 6.43
N ALA A 771 -4.85 31.03 5.78
CA ALA A 771 -4.97 30.74 4.36
C ALA A 771 -6.16 31.51 3.79
N GLU A 772 -5.97 32.26 2.69
CA GLU A 772 -7.05 32.97 1.99
C GLU A 772 -7.92 33.85 2.92
N GLY A 773 -7.29 34.52 3.88
CA GLY A 773 -8.00 35.35 4.87
C GLY A 773 -8.69 34.58 6.01
N TRP A 774 -8.73 33.24 5.95
CA TRP A 774 -9.21 32.36 7.02
C TRP A 774 -8.11 32.06 8.04
N GLU A 775 -8.51 31.91 9.30
CA GLU A 775 -7.67 31.38 10.36
C GLU A 775 -7.65 29.85 10.30
N ALA A 776 -6.48 29.26 10.10
CA ALA A 776 -6.28 27.82 10.16
C ALA A 776 -5.97 27.38 11.60
N PRO A 777 -6.77 26.51 12.21
CA PRO A 777 -6.58 26.10 13.62
C PRO A 777 -5.28 25.31 13.81
N ALA A 778 -4.76 25.29 15.03
CA ALA A 778 -3.65 24.40 15.36
C ALA A 778 -4.08 22.92 15.28
N LEU A 779 -3.24 22.07 14.68
CA LEU A 779 -3.43 20.61 14.62
C LEU A 779 -2.68 19.87 15.74
N THR A 780 -2.13 20.62 16.69
CA THR A 780 -1.43 20.10 17.87
C THR A 780 -2.28 20.31 19.13
N ALA A 781 -1.71 19.98 20.29
CA ALA A 781 -2.30 20.29 21.61
C ALA A 781 -2.60 21.79 21.86
N LEU A 782 -2.20 22.71 20.96
CA LEU A 782 -2.56 24.13 21.01
C LEU A 782 -3.94 24.45 20.43
N SER A 783 -4.67 23.45 19.93
CA SER A 783 -6.03 23.62 19.42
C SER A 783 -6.94 24.32 20.44
N ARG A 784 -7.81 25.22 19.95
CA ARG A 784 -8.83 25.92 20.76
C ARG A 784 -10.16 25.17 20.82
N ALA A 785 -10.21 23.95 20.30
CA ALA A 785 -11.42 23.14 20.30
C ALA A 785 -11.92 22.93 21.75
N PRO A 786 -13.23 23.08 22.03
CA PRO A 786 -13.79 22.92 23.38
C PRO A 786 -13.57 21.53 23.95
N VAL A 787 -13.60 20.52 23.08
CA VAL A 787 -13.24 19.14 23.39
C VAL A 787 -12.02 18.71 22.56
N PRO A 788 -11.19 17.77 23.05
CA PRO A 788 -10.02 17.29 22.33
C PRO A 788 -10.40 16.57 21.04
N TRP A 789 -9.57 16.73 20.00
CA TRP A 789 -9.66 15.92 18.79
C TRP A 789 -9.15 14.50 19.05
N THR A 790 -9.91 13.50 18.62
CA THR A 790 -9.48 12.10 18.59
C THR A 790 -9.08 11.70 17.16
N GLU A 791 -8.31 10.62 17.02
CA GLU A 791 -7.97 10.07 15.70
C GLU A 791 -9.24 9.75 14.88
N ASP A 792 -10.25 9.12 15.50
CA ASP A 792 -11.52 8.82 14.84
C ASP A 792 -12.31 10.07 14.43
N ALA A 793 -12.28 11.12 15.26
CA ALA A 793 -12.95 12.38 14.94
C ALA A 793 -12.24 13.09 13.78
N LEU A 794 -10.90 13.07 13.75
CA LEU A 794 -10.09 13.59 12.64
C LEU A 794 -10.38 12.82 11.37
N PHE A 795 -10.36 11.49 11.42
CA PHE A 795 -10.69 10.64 10.27
C PHE A 795 -12.09 10.95 9.72
N THR A 796 -13.10 11.00 10.60
CA THR A 796 -14.48 11.30 10.20
C THR A 796 -14.60 12.68 9.56
N TYR A 797 -13.91 13.68 10.12
CA TYR A 797 -13.88 15.04 9.57
C TYR A 797 -13.18 15.12 8.21
N LEU A 798 -11.99 14.54 8.08
CA LEU A 798 -11.19 14.56 6.85
C LEU A 798 -11.82 13.74 5.73
N ARG A 799 -12.64 12.74 6.05
CA ARG A 799 -13.31 11.89 5.06
C ARG A 799 -14.68 12.40 4.65
N GLY A 800 -15.42 13.01 5.59
CA GLY A 800 -16.85 13.32 5.43
C GLY A 800 -17.23 14.77 5.65
N GLY A 801 -16.28 15.64 5.99
CA GLY A 801 -16.48 17.08 6.15
C GLY A 801 -17.17 17.50 7.44
N TYR A 802 -17.38 16.58 8.38
CA TYR A 802 -18.07 16.86 9.64
C TYR A 802 -17.67 15.92 10.76
N ALA A 803 -17.45 16.47 11.95
CA ALA A 803 -17.34 15.70 13.19
C ALA A 803 -18.28 16.27 14.25
N VAL A 804 -18.99 15.38 14.96
CA VAL A 804 -20.08 15.72 15.89
C VAL A 804 -19.70 16.79 16.92
N HIS A 805 -18.46 16.75 17.41
CA HIS A 805 -17.99 17.69 18.43
C HIS A 805 -17.10 18.82 17.91
N HIS A 806 -16.89 18.92 16.60
CA HIS A 806 -15.98 19.92 16.03
C HIS A 806 -16.61 20.76 14.91
N GLY A 807 -17.78 20.37 14.40
CA GLY A 807 -18.50 21.06 13.35
C GLY A 807 -18.15 20.58 11.94
N ALA A 808 -18.55 21.36 10.94
CA ALA A 808 -18.34 21.05 9.53
C ALA A 808 -17.16 21.84 8.93
N ALA A 809 -16.53 21.29 7.90
CA ALA A 809 -15.53 21.98 7.08
C ALA A 809 -16.16 23.14 6.31
N ALA A 810 -15.50 24.29 6.31
CA ALA A 810 -15.92 25.51 5.64
C ALA A 810 -14.69 26.24 5.08
N GLY A 811 -14.94 27.20 4.16
CA GLY A 811 -13.87 27.96 3.52
C GLY A 811 -12.87 27.05 2.79
N PRO A 812 -11.56 27.35 2.84
CA PRO A 812 -10.53 26.61 2.11
C PRO A 812 -10.42 25.12 2.48
N MET A 813 -10.92 24.72 3.66
CA MET A 813 -10.86 23.32 4.08
C MET A 813 -11.96 22.45 3.44
N ALA A 814 -13.07 23.03 2.98
CA ALA A 814 -14.15 22.28 2.34
C ALA A 814 -13.68 21.51 1.08
N PRO A 815 -13.07 22.16 0.07
CA PRO A 815 -12.61 21.46 -1.12
C PRO A 815 -11.45 20.47 -0.82
N VAL A 816 -10.60 20.76 0.17
CA VAL A 816 -9.57 19.81 0.62
C VAL A 816 -10.21 18.51 1.13
N VAL A 817 -11.29 18.61 1.91
CA VAL A 817 -12.01 17.41 2.36
C VAL A 817 -12.69 16.67 1.20
N GLU A 818 -13.18 17.38 0.19
CA GLU A 818 -13.75 16.75 -1.02
C GLU A 818 -12.72 15.92 -1.79
N GLU A 819 -11.48 16.41 -1.95
CA GLU A 819 -10.41 15.66 -2.62
C GLU A 819 -9.88 14.53 -1.73
N LEU A 820 -9.71 14.75 -0.41
CA LEU A 820 -9.35 13.68 0.53
C LEU A 820 -10.40 12.56 0.56
N ALA A 821 -11.68 12.89 0.32
CA ALA A 821 -12.76 11.93 0.20
C ALA A 821 -12.65 11.02 -1.05
N LEU A 822 -11.77 11.34 -2.01
CA LEU A 822 -11.47 10.47 -3.15
C LEU A 822 -10.38 9.43 -2.84
N LEU A 823 -9.66 9.61 -1.72
CA LEU A 823 -8.57 8.73 -1.32
C LEU A 823 -9.09 7.44 -0.67
N PRO A 824 -8.29 6.36 -0.68
CA PRO A 824 -8.55 5.16 0.10
C PRO A 824 -8.76 5.49 1.58
N GLU A 825 -9.64 4.74 2.25
CA GLU A 825 -9.91 4.96 3.67
C GLU A 825 -8.65 4.84 4.52
N SER A 826 -7.78 3.88 4.19
CA SER A 826 -6.49 3.66 4.85
C SER A 826 -5.59 4.90 4.84
N ASP A 827 -5.63 5.68 3.76
CA ASP A 827 -4.79 6.86 3.58
C ASP A 827 -5.29 8.04 4.41
N VAL A 828 -6.60 8.29 4.41
CA VAL A 828 -7.20 9.32 5.27
C VAL A 828 -7.01 8.97 6.75
N ARG A 829 -7.09 7.67 7.09
CA ARG A 829 -6.82 7.17 8.44
C ARG A 829 -5.34 7.31 8.81
N ALA A 830 -4.42 7.12 7.86
CA ALA A 830 -2.99 7.37 8.09
C ALA A 830 -2.72 8.85 8.36
N ILE A 831 -3.30 9.78 7.59
CA ILE A 831 -3.22 11.23 7.84
C ILE A 831 -3.76 11.56 9.23
N ALA A 832 -4.93 11.04 9.60
CA ALA A 832 -5.52 11.25 10.91
C ALA A 832 -4.62 10.72 12.04
N HIS A 833 -4.02 9.54 11.88
CA HIS A 833 -3.08 8.95 12.83
C HIS A 833 -1.82 9.82 13.02
N TYR A 834 -1.26 10.33 11.92
CA TYR A 834 -0.11 11.23 11.96
C TYR A 834 -0.45 12.55 12.68
N VAL A 835 -1.57 13.18 12.33
CA VAL A 835 -2.00 14.45 12.95
C VAL A 835 -2.32 14.26 14.44
N ALA A 836 -3.02 13.19 14.80
CA ALA A 836 -3.33 12.86 16.19
C ALA A 836 -2.06 12.70 17.06
N SER A 837 -0.94 12.28 16.46
CA SER A 837 0.33 12.10 17.17
C SER A 837 0.95 13.38 17.75
N PHE A 838 0.48 14.57 17.33
CA PHE A 838 0.90 15.86 17.88
C PHE A 838 0.04 16.36 19.05
N SER A 839 -0.98 15.59 19.43
CA SER A 839 -1.83 15.87 20.58
C SER A 839 -1.56 14.88 21.72
N ALA A 840 -1.93 15.27 22.95
CA ALA A 840 -1.90 14.32 24.07
C ALA A 840 -2.95 13.21 23.81
N PRO A 841 -2.72 11.97 24.31
CA PRO A 841 -3.71 10.91 24.22
C PRO A 841 -5.08 11.41 24.71
N PRO A 842 -6.16 11.24 23.92
CA PRO A 842 -7.45 11.78 24.28
C PRO A 842 -8.00 11.08 25.54
N PRO A 843 -8.80 11.79 26.35
CA PRO A 843 -9.50 11.19 27.47
C PRO A 843 -10.53 10.16 27.00
N ALA A 844 -11.08 9.36 27.91
CA ALA A 844 -12.07 8.34 27.56
C ALA A 844 -13.30 8.96 26.85
N PRO A 845 -13.95 8.27 25.89
CA PRO A 845 -15.09 8.82 25.14
C PRO A 845 -16.24 9.33 26.02
N ALA A 846 -16.48 8.68 27.17
CA ALA A 846 -17.46 9.13 28.15
C ALA A 846 -17.12 10.50 28.75
N GLU A 847 -15.83 10.79 28.97
CA GLU A 847 -15.38 12.09 29.47
C GLU A 847 -15.51 13.18 28.40
N ILE A 848 -15.19 12.87 27.14
CA ILE A 848 -15.41 13.79 26.00
C ILE A 848 -16.90 14.13 25.88
N THR A 849 -17.76 13.12 25.97
CA THR A 849 -19.22 13.29 25.91
C THR A 849 -19.71 14.16 27.08
N ALA A 850 -19.23 13.90 28.30
CA ALA A 850 -19.57 14.70 29.48
C ALA A 850 -19.11 16.15 29.35
N GLN A 851 -17.91 16.40 28.83
CA GLN A 851 -17.40 17.75 28.54
C GLN A 851 -18.27 18.46 27.50
N ALA A 852 -18.61 17.78 26.40
CA ALA A 852 -19.48 18.32 25.35
C ALA A 852 -20.84 18.76 25.93
N MET A 853 -21.50 17.90 26.71
CA MET A 853 -22.76 18.22 27.39
C MET A 853 -22.63 19.40 28.36
N GLN A 854 -21.46 19.59 28.98
CA GLN A 854 -21.21 20.72 29.87
C GLN A 854 -21.16 22.04 29.11
N TYR A 855 -20.54 22.09 27.93
CA TYR A 855 -20.53 23.30 27.09
C TYR A 855 -21.92 23.63 26.56
N GLU A 856 -22.68 22.62 26.13
CA GLU A 856 -24.06 22.81 25.67
C GLU A 856 -24.97 23.37 26.77
N ARG A 857 -24.84 22.84 28.00
CA ARG A 857 -25.58 23.34 29.16
C ARG A 857 -25.24 24.79 29.48
N ARG A 858 -23.95 25.14 29.48
CA ARG A 858 -23.50 26.53 29.67
C ARG A 858 -24.08 27.46 28.60
N SER A 859 -24.12 27.01 27.36
CA SER A 859 -24.74 27.76 26.26
C SER A 859 -26.26 27.94 26.45
N ALA A 860 -26.95 26.90 26.92
CA ALA A 860 -28.38 26.97 27.23
C ALA A 860 -28.65 27.95 28.40
N GLU A 861 -27.83 27.92 29.45
CA GLU A 861 -27.90 28.87 30.57
C GLU A 861 -27.66 30.31 30.09
N ALA A 862 -26.62 30.55 29.27
CA ALA A 862 -26.35 31.86 28.69
C ALA A 862 -27.55 32.38 27.87
N ALA A 863 -28.18 31.52 27.07
CA ALA A 863 -29.36 31.88 26.28
C ALA A 863 -30.54 32.39 27.12
N THR A 864 -30.67 32.00 28.40
CA THR A 864 -31.74 32.50 29.28
C THR A 864 -31.53 33.95 29.73
N THR A 865 -30.28 34.42 29.72
CA THR A 865 -29.89 35.77 30.16
C THR A 865 -29.70 36.75 29.00
N LEU A 866 -29.44 36.23 27.80
CA LEU A 866 -29.21 37.01 26.59
C LEU A 866 -30.53 37.31 25.87
N GLY A 867 -30.84 38.59 25.66
CA GLY A 867 -32.04 39.06 24.97
C GLY A 867 -31.76 40.16 23.93
N GLY A 868 -32.81 40.82 23.46
CA GLY A 868 -32.70 41.98 22.57
C GLY A 868 -32.69 41.66 21.07
N PRO A 869 -32.34 42.66 20.22
CA PRO A 869 -32.42 42.53 18.76
C PRO A 869 -31.58 41.39 18.18
N ALA A 870 -30.34 41.19 18.66
CA ALA A 870 -29.45 40.13 18.17
C ALA A 870 -29.98 38.73 18.48
N ALA A 871 -30.58 38.52 19.66
CA ALA A 871 -31.22 37.27 20.02
C ALA A 871 -32.40 36.94 19.11
N ARG A 872 -33.21 37.95 18.73
CA ARG A 872 -34.30 37.78 17.76
C ARG A 872 -33.76 37.46 16.37
N LEU A 873 -32.67 38.11 15.94
CA LEU A 873 -31.99 37.80 14.68
C LEU A 873 -31.54 36.34 14.64
N TYR A 874 -30.87 35.86 15.68
CA TYR A 874 -30.46 34.45 15.77
C TYR A 874 -31.67 33.52 15.68
N GLN A 875 -32.75 33.82 16.40
CA GLN A 875 -33.96 32.98 16.41
C GLN A 875 -34.63 32.90 15.03
N SER A 876 -34.66 34.00 14.26
CA SER A 876 -35.25 34.00 12.93
C SER A 876 -34.33 33.41 11.85
N ALA A 877 -33.01 33.63 11.95
CA ALA A 877 -32.08 33.31 10.89
C ALA A 877 -31.33 31.98 11.09
N CYS A 878 -30.94 31.65 12.32
CA CYS A 878 -29.96 30.59 12.59
C CYS A 878 -30.54 29.40 13.38
N ALA A 879 -31.51 29.64 14.26
CA ALA A 879 -31.97 28.65 15.24
C ALA A 879 -32.55 27.38 14.62
N VAL A 880 -33.20 27.47 13.45
CA VAL A 880 -33.79 26.30 12.77
C VAL A 880 -32.75 25.20 12.49
N CYS A 881 -31.53 25.60 12.16
CA CYS A 881 -30.43 24.68 11.85
C CYS A 881 -29.47 24.45 13.04
N HIS A 882 -29.26 25.48 13.87
CA HIS A 882 -28.22 25.46 14.91
C HIS A 882 -28.72 25.28 16.35
N GLN A 883 -30.03 25.27 16.59
CA GLN A 883 -30.55 25.00 17.93
C GLN A 883 -30.49 23.49 18.23
N SER A 884 -29.47 23.12 19.02
CA SER A 884 -29.36 21.81 19.66
C SER A 884 -30.62 21.54 20.49
N ASP A 885 -31.24 20.37 20.31
CA ASP A 885 -32.41 19.80 21.05
C ASP A 885 -33.86 20.08 20.56
N GLN A 886 -34.11 20.97 19.58
CA GLN A 886 -35.48 21.21 19.05
C GLN A 886 -35.62 21.05 17.53
N GLY A 887 -36.76 20.49 17.10
CA GLY A 887 -37.22 20.43 15.69
C GLY A 887 -36.73 19.23 14.87
N MET A 888 -37.47 18.89 13.81
CA MET A 888 -37.16 17.76 12.92
C MET A 888 -35.81 17.95 12.18
N ARG A 889 -35.07 16.85 11.94
CA ARG A 889 -33.82 16.84 11.14
C ARG A 889 -34.12 16.89 9.63
N GLN A 890 -34.87 17.89 9.18
CA GLN A 890 -35.28 18.00 7.78
C GLN A 890 -34.17 18.53 6.84
N PHE A 891 -33.08 19.09 7.38
CA PHE A 891 -32.06 19.82 6.60
C PHE A 891 -30.61 19.35 6.87
N GLY A 892 -30.40 18.06 7.14
CA GLY A 892 -29.06 17.49 7.37
C GLY A 892 -28.66 17.38 8.85
N VAL A 893 -27.35 17.44 9.13
CA VAL A 893 -26.81 17.40 10.51
C VAL A 893 -27.04 18.74 11.23
N LYS A 894 -27.30 18.69 12.54
CA LYS A 894 -27.47 19.89 13.38
C LYS A 894 -26.24 20.08 14.27
N PRO A 895 -25.19 20.80 13.79
CA PRO A 895 -23.98 21.00 14.59
C PRO A 895 -24.27 21.87 15.80
N SER A 896 -23.80 21.42 16.97
CA SER A 896 -23.84 22.22 18.19
C SER A 896 -22.85 23.37 18.09
N LEU A 897 -23.35 24.61 18.01
CA LEU A 897 -22.50 25.80 17.96
C LEU A 897 -21.67 25.98 19.24
N ALA A 898 -22.12 25.45 20.37
CA ALA A 898 -21.38 25.48 21.63
C ALA A 898 -20.02 24.74 21.54
N LEU A 899 -19.92 23.76 20.63
CA LEU A 899 -18.71 22.95 20.41
C LEU A 899 -17.89 23.42 19.20
N ASN A 900 -18.34 24.45 18.48
CA ASN A 900 -17.68 24.92 17.28
C ASN A 900 -16.37 25.67 17.64
N THR A 901 -15.24 25.15 17.16
CA THR A 901 -13.90 25.72 17.43
C THR A 901 -13.79 27.20 17.05
N ASN A 902 -14.44 27.66 15.97
CA ASN A 902 -14.37 29.05 15.53
C ASN A 902 -15.00 30.02 16.55
N LEU A 903 -16.06 29.60 17.24
CA LEU A 903 -16.68 30.39 18.32
C LEU A 903 -15.83 30.47 19.58
N HIS A 904 -14.82 29.61 19.71
CA HIS A 904 -13.84 29.59 20.81
C HIS A 904 -12.48 30.18 20.42
N SER A 905 -12.30 30.59 19.16
CA SER A 905 -11.08 31.26 18.70
C SER A 905 -10.86 32.61 19.39
N ASP A 906 -9.61 33.06 19.40
CA ASP A 906 -9.21 34.39 19.84
C ASP A 906 -9.66 35.47 18.83
N ARG A 907 -9.99 35.09 17.57
CA ARG A 907 -10.40 35.99 16.49
C ARG A 907 -11.84 35.72 16.00
N PRO A 908 -12.60 36.75 15.59
CA PRO A 908 -13.95 36.58 15.05
C PRO A 908 -13.97 36.26 13.54
N ASP A 909 -12.83 36.32 12.85
CA ASP A 909 -12.72 36.29 11.38
C ASP A 909 -13.50 35.13 10.75
N ASN A 910 -13.23 33.89 11.15
CA ASN A 910 -13.89 32.70 10.56
C ASN A 910 -15.41 32.71 10.77
N VAL A 911 -15.90 33.15 11.94
CA VAL A 911 -17.34 33.22 12.20
C VAL A 911 -18.00 34.26 11.30
N ILE A 912 -17.37 35.43 11.15
CA ILE A 912 -17.88 36.48 10.26
C ILE A 912 -17.86 36.01 8.81
N GLN A 913 -16.79 35.35 8.35
CA GLN A 913 -16.72 34.82 6.98
C GLN A 913 -17.82 33.79 6.71
N VAL A 914 -18.07 32.85 7.64
CA VAL A 914 -19.18 31.90 7.50
C VAL A 914 -20.54 32.60 7.45
N LEU A 915 -20.75 33.67 8.22
CA LEU A 915 -22.00 34.46 8.13
C LEU A 915 -22.13 35.19 6.79
N LEU A 916 -21.03 35.76 6.28
CA LEU A 916 -21.04 36.54 5.03
C LEU A 916 -21.09 35.67 3.77
N GLN A 917 -20.44 34.51 3.77
CA GLN A 917 -20.28 33.65 2.59
C GLN A 917 -21.21 32.42 2.62
N GLY A 918 -21.64 32.01 3.81
CA GLY A 918 -22.41 30.77 4.00
C GLY A 918 -21.57 29.51 3.73
N MET A 919 -22.28 28.41 3.45
CA MET A 919 -21.73 27.12 3.02
C MET A 919 -22.67 26.51 1.96
N PRO A 920 -22.72 27.07 0.74
CA PRO A 920 -23.71 26.69 -0.27
C PRO A 920 -23.47 25.28 -0.86
N ALA A 921 -22.22 24.81 -0.87
CA ALA A 921 -21.83 23.49 -1.35
C ALA A 921 -20.99 22.79 -0.26
N PRO A 922 -21.62 22.10 0.71
CA PRO A 922 -20.87 21.33 1.69
C PRO A 922 -20.23 20.10 1.03
N PRO A 923 -19.06 19.61 1.54
CA PRO A 923 -18.37 18.42 1.01
C PRO A 923 -19.21 17.15 0.94
N ASN A 924 -20.27 17.12 1.76
CA ASN A 924 -21.22 16.03 1.83
C ASN A 924 -22.64 16.61 1.85
N SER A 925 -23.48 16.15 0.91
CA SER A 925 -24.87 16.59 0.76
C SER A 925 -25.74 16.36 2.01
N THR A 926 -25.35 15.43 2.89
CA THR A 926 -26.01 15.18 4.17
C THR A 926 -25.79 16.28 5.22
N LEU A 927 -24.85 17.20 4.99
CA LEU A 927 -24.55 18.29 5.93
C LEU A 927 -25.54 19.46 5.85
N GLY A 928 -26.25 19.60 4.73
CA GLY A 928 -27.15 20.72 4.47
C GLY A 928 -26.38 22.01 4.11
N ALA A 929 -26.96 22.81 3.21
CA ALA A 929 -26.36 24.08 2.80
C ALA A 929 -26.67 25.18 3.83
N MET A 930 -25.68 25.99 4.18
CA MET A 930 -25.86 27.20 4.98
C MET A 930 -25.96 28.41 4.03
N PRO A 931 -27.01 29.25 4.12
CA PRO A 931 -27.13 30.43 3.27
C PRO A 931 -26.09 31.49 3.63
N SER A 932 -25.75 32.30 2.64
CA SER A 932 -25.02 33.56 2.84
C SER A 932 -25.97 34.62 3.43
N TYR A 933 -25.46 35.42 4.37
CA TYR A 933 -26.19 36.57 4.91
C TYR A 933 -25.61 37.92 4.47
N SER A 934 -24.59 37.95 3.59
CA SER A 934 -23.97 39.20 3.15
C SER A 934 -24.97 40.19 2.53
N ASP A 935 -25.95 39.71 1.76
CA ASP A 935 -26.98 40.55 1.13
C ASP A 935 -28.25 40.72 1.98
N SER A 936 -28.42 39.90 3.02
CA SER A 936 -29.64 39.87 3.84
C SER A 936 -29.54 40.64 5.15
N LEU A 937 -28.33 40.80 5.69
CA LEU A 937 -28.05 41.50 6.94
C LEU A 937 -27.06 42.63 6.71
N ASP A 938 -27.28 43.78 7.35
CA ASP A 938 -26.32 44.90 7.33
C ASP A 938 -25.14 44.68 8.30
N ASP A 939 -24.14 45.56 8.26
CA ASP A 939 -22.93 45.43 9.08
C ASP A 939 -23.22 45.47 10.58
N GLN A 940 -24.15 46.32 11.01
CA GLN A 940 -24.51 46.43 12.42
C GLN A 940 -25.19 45.16 12.91
N GLN A 941 -26.04 44.55 12.07
CA GLN A 941 -26.70 43.28 12.33
C GLN A 941 -25.70 42.12 12.38
N ILE A 942 -24.71 42.07 11.47
CA ILE A 942 -23.64 41.06 11.50
C ILE A 942 -22.77 41.22 12.76
N VAL A 943 -22.39 42.45 13.13
CA VAL A 943 -21.63 42.73 14.36
C VAL A 943 -22.42 42.25 15.58
N ALA A 944 -23.69 42.65 15.70
CA ALA A 944 -24.53 42.31 16.84
C ALA A 944 -24.78 40.80 16.92
N LEU A 945 -25.00 40.13 15.78
CA LEU A 945 -25.16 38.68 15.71
C LEU A 945 -23.87 37.97 16.12
N THR A 946 -22.71 38.38 15.61
CA THR A 946 -21.40 37.79 15.94
C THR A 946 -21.10 37.88 17.44
N GLN A 947 -21.35 39.05 18.05
CA GLN A 947 -21.19 39.23 19.49
C GLN A 947 -22.17 38.37 20.29
N TYR A 948 -23.42 38.27 19.85
CA TYR A 948 -24.41 37.39 20.48
C TYR A 948 -24.01 35.92 20.41
N LEU A 949 -23.52 35.45 19.25
CA LEU A 949 -23.05 34.07 19.08
C LEU A 949 -21.90 33.76 20.05
N ARG A 950 -20.90 34.64 20.16
CA ARG A 950 -19.80 34.49 21.13
C ARG A 950 -20.31 34.45 22.57
N ALA A 951 -21.15 35.41 22.95
CA ALA A 951 -21.67 35.50 24.31
C ALA A 951 -22.54 34.29 24.70
N ARG A 952 -23.28 33.73 23.74
CA ARG A 952 -24.14 32.56 23.97
C ARG A 952 -23.35 31.25 23.96
N PHE A 953 -22.55 31.01 22.93
CA PHE A 953 -22.00 29.68 22.65
C PHE A 953 -20.57 29.47 23.21
N ALA A 954 -19.88 30.54 23.59
CA ALA A 954 -18.61 30.48 24.31
C ALA A 954 -18.58 31.51 25.46
N PRO A 955 -19.51 31.41 26.43
CA PRO A 955 -19.66 32.40 27.51
C PRO A 955 -18.45 32.45 28.47
N ASP A 956 -17.61 31.43 28.46
CA ASP A 956 -16.36 31.38 29.23
C ASP A 956 -15.20 32.15 28.57
N LYS A 957 -15.40 32.64 27.35
CA LYS A 957 -14.39 33.38 26.59
C LYS A 957 -14.66 34.88 26.63
N PRO A 958 -13.62 35.74 26.56
CA PRO A 958 -13.83 37.17 26.46
C PRO A 958 -14.55 37.55 25.16
N ALA A 959 -15.30 38.64 25.21
CA ALA A 959 -15.88 39.26 24.03
C ALA A 959 -14.79 39.73 23.07
N TRP A 960 -14.98 39.48 21.77
CA TRP A 960 -14.06 39.95 20.74
C TRP A 960 -14.06 41.47 20.66
N GLN A 961 -12.88 42.03 20.39
CA GLN A 961 -12.68 43.46 20.14
C GLN A 961 -12.71 43.72 18.62
N ASP A 962 -12.95 44.97 18.22
CA ASP A 962 -12.86 45.44 16.83
C ASP A 962 -13.68 44.63 15.79
N VAL A 963 -14.83 44.08 16.22
CA VAL A 963 -15.73 43.29 15.36
C VAL A 963 -16.22 44.12 14.16
N GLU A 964 -16.56 45.39 14.37
CA GLU A 964 -17.02 46.31 13.31
C GLU A 964 -15.96 46.51 12.22
N ALA A 965 -14.72 46.81 12.60
CA ALA A 965 -13.61 46.94 11.66
C ALA A 965 -13.34 45.62 10.91
N THR A 966 -13.52 44.49 11.59
CA THR A 966 -13.35 43.16 10.98
C THR A 966 -14.43 42.87 9.93
N VAL A 967 -15.70 43.18 10.22
CA VAL A 967 -16.82 43.03 9.27
C VAL A 967 -16.58 43.91 8.04
N ALA A 968 -16.23 45.18 8.24
CA ALA A 968 -15.96 46.11 7.14
C ALA A 968 -14.80 45.61 6.25
N ARG A 969 -13.72 45.10 6.84
CA ARG A 969 -12.59 44.53 6.10
C ARG A 969 -12.99 43.30 5.30
N LEU A 970 -13.75 42.37 5.88
CA LEU A 970 -14.15 41.13 5.22
C LEU A 970 -15.21 41.34 4.13
N ARG A 971 -16.06 42.37 4.24
CA ARG A 971 -16.96 42.76 3.15
C ARG A 971 -16.28 43.47 1.99
N ALA A 972 -15.19 44.18 2.27
CA ALA A 972 -14.39 44.82 1.24
C ALA A 972 -13.50 43.80 0.49
N ALA A 973 -13.27 42.62 1.07
CA ALA A 973 -12.60 41.53 0.39
C ALA A 973 -13.52 40.94 -0.70
N PRO A 974 -12.96 40.55 -1.87
CA PRO A 974 -13.74 39.86 -2.89
C PRO A 974 -14.32 38.54 -2.35
N ALA A 975 -15.50 38.16 -2.84
CA ALA A 975 -16.11 36.88 -2.48
C ALA A 975 -15.24 35.73 -3.03
N HIS A 976 -14.91 34.77 -2.17
CA HIS A 976 -14.13 33.57 -2.49
C HIS A 976 -15.02 32.40 -2.90
#